data_AF-A0A381NC96-F1
#
_entry.id   AF-A0A381NC96-F1
#
_cell.length_a   1.000
_cell.length_b   1.000
_cell.length_c   1.000
_cell.angle_alpha   90.00
_cell.angle_beta   90.00
_cell.angle_gamma   90.00
#
_symmetry.space_group_name_H-M   'P 1'
#
loop_
_entity.id
_entity.type
_entity.pdbx_description
1 polymer ?
#
loop_
_entity_poly.entity_id
_entity_poly.type
_entity_poly.pdbx_seq_one_letter_code
_entity_poly.pdbx_strand_id
1 'polypeptide(L)'
;MPLPAGAAEAGGSITLVGQSPWVDSLGVLAIDLRVTGSVDEGLLTFRLHESIGASGLLGGVQVEGESLPDPVGSPVTFPLADHLGAGGVASLELDIGPGNDLPTNPGSVHPLSILLTTLDGELLDRVHTMVLHLPDDKPPFPLLTALVIEITGPPPLQSDGANRIDPDTVRSLRSVVNALVDHPLVAADLRMPPATVVALAQSGDAAHARLLDDLIGVIGGGIRLASSPFVTADPEAWRQAERPDIYRDILDHGDLALADELGTTPDRSIVHLPPTGIDETLDLLSHLGSQRFIVGADHLDPRPDDLATMTQPVRLRGASGSPFTALVIDPDLNEHLVGPDGPVAAVQHLLADLAVRSWTEPVIPRQTVITISDPSALDAHLLDVLLGGLEEAPFVDLAPLPVLFSSIATLDPDTIPLKTLWPEPVASAAAKIRDRGLVEITIEAYQSLVGGRRPEIAHLNDLLEATAAAELDTGQGEPYLRAVYDAVLVVLDAFEAPDDQNVRLTSRRATVPFTVDNGLSVPVHVRMHLESDGRLDFPDGDTLDATLSPGTNRISILVEARTSGDARLQITVRSPDPSELLQLQSSTLLVRSTQLSGVGVFLLAGALLVLGVWWFRSARNGRPNPSDDYAAPNPGEDP
;
A
#
# COMPACT_ATOMS: atom_id res chain seq x y z
N MET A 1 12.79 22.44 28.38
CA MET A 1 12.32 21.96 29.70
C MET A 1 10.81 22.12 29.65
N PRO A 2 10.02 21.03 29.59
CA PRO A 2 8.60 21.14 29.29
C PRO A 2 7.90 21.78 30.49
N LEU A 3 7.10 22.82 30.23
CA LEU A 3 6.17 23.37 31.21
C LEU A 3 5.07 22.33 31.48
N PRO A 4 4.57 22.25 32.73
CA PRO A 4 3.65 21.19 33.10
C PRO A 4 2.27 21.44 32.45
N ALA A 5 1.82 20.46 31.67
CA ALA A 5 0.40 20.24 31.45
C ALA A 5 -0.25 19.92 32.81
N GLY A 6 -0.89 20.91 33.43
CA GLY A 6 -1.51 20.72 34.73
C GLY A 6 -1.98 22.02 35.39
N ALA A 7 -3.11 22.55 34.94
CA ALA A 7 -3.96 23.45 35.73
C ALA A 7 -5.40 23.53 35.16
N ALA A 8 -6.04 22.41 34.82
CA ALA A 8 -7.39 22.41 34.24
C ALA A 8 -8.54 22.11 35.22
N GLU A 9 -8.36 22.19 36.55
CA GLU A 9 -9.42 21.78 37.50
C GLU A 9 -9.96 22.87 38.44
N ALA A 10 -9.71 24.17 38.18
CA ALA A 10 -10.45 25.24 38.90
C ALA A 10 -10.57 26.60 38.18
N GLY A 11 -9.95 26.81 37.01
CA GLY A 11 -10.02 28.07 36.24
C GLY A 11 -10.94 27.96 35.02
N GLY A 12 -11.48 29.09 34.57
CA GLY A 12 -12.23 29.15 33.30
C GLY A 12 -11.30 29.13 32.09
N SER A 13 -11.78 28.61 30.97
CA SER A 13 -11.05 28.51 29.71
C SER A 13 -11.87 29.07 28.56
N ILE A 14 -11.19 29.49 27.50
CA ILE A 14 -11.78 30.01 26.26
C ILE A 14 -11.32 29.21 25.05
N THR A 15 -12.20 29.04 24.07
CA THR A 15 -11.86 28.42 22.78
C THR A 15 -12.53 29.22 21.68
N LEU A 16 -11.77 29.55 20.62
CA LEU A 16 -12.32 30.24 19.46
C LEU A 16 -13.20 29.28 18.65
N VAL A 17 -14.49 29.63 18.51
CA VAL A 17 -15.48 28.80 17.80
C VAL A 17 -16.12 29.51 16.62
N GLY A 18 -15.82 30.79 16.43
CA GLY A 18 -16.19 31.56 15.25
C GLY A 18 -15.36 32.84 15.16
N GLN A 19 -15.01 33.24 13.95
CA GLN A 19 -14.35 34.50 13.67
C GLN A 19 -14.70 34.91 12.24
N SER A 20 -14.89 36.21 11.97
CA SER A 20 -14.93 36.69 10.59
C SER A 20 -13.64 36.30 9.86
N PRO A 21 -13.71 35.72 8.63
CA PRO A 21 -12.54 35.31 7.86
C PRO A 21 -11.55 36.45 7.58
N TRP A 22 -12.07 37.66 7.42
CA TRP A 22 -11.32 38.89 7.22
C TRP A 22 -12.19 40.09 7.59
N VAL A 23 -11.55 41.25 7.70
CA VAL A 23 -12.17 42.55 7.86
C VAL A 23 -12.20 43.25 6.50
N ASP A 24 -13.38 43.72 6.11
CA ASP A 24 -13.60 44.51 4.91
C ASP A 24 -13.64 46.03 5.23
N SER A 25 -14.06 46.83 4.26
CA SER A 25 -14.16 48.30 4.41
C SER A 25 -15.06 48.79 5.55
N LEU A 26 -15.93 47.94 6.12
CA LEU A 26 -16.75 48.27 7.27
C LEU A 26 -15.95 48.29 8.58
N GLY A 27 -14.79 47.63 8.61
CA GLY A 27 -13.90 47.66 9.77
C GLY A 27 -14.45 46.93 10.99
N VAL A 28 -15.26 45.88 10.80
CA VAL A 28 -15.83 45.10 11.91
C VAL A 28 -15.27 43.67 11.89
N LEU A 29 -14.75 43.22 13.03
CA LEU A 29 -14.35 41.82 13.27
C LEU A 29 -15.31 41.18 14.27
N ALA A 30 -16.05 40.16 13.83
CA ALA A 30 -16.86 39.34 14.73
C ALA A 30 -16.04 38.18 15.28
N ILE A 31 -16.21 37.90 16.58
CA ILE A 31 -15.54 36.81 17.30
C ILE A 31 -16.54 36.10 18.21
N ASP A 32 -16.57 34.77 18.12
CA ASP A 32 -17.33 33.89 19.00
C ASP A 32 -16.38 33.01 19.82
N LEU A 33 -16.46 33.13 21.14
CA LEU A 33 -15.63 32.38 22.09
C LEU A 33 -16.50 31.45 22.92
N ARG A 34 -16.21 30.15 22.90
CA ARG A 34 -16.80 29.22 23.85
C ARG A 34 -16.06 29.33 25.17
N VAL A 35 -16.80 29.57 26.24
CA VAL A 35 -16.28 29.66 27.60
C VAL A 35 -16.67 28.41 28.36
N THR A 36 -15.69 27.74 28.96
CA THR A 36 -15.90 26.56 29.80
C THR A 36 -15.27 26.73 31.17
N GLY A 37 -15.70 25.92 32.14
CA GLY A 37 -15.30 26.08 33.54
C GLY A 37 -16.22 27.04 34.31
N SER A 38 -15.95 27.19 35.61
CA SER A 38 -16.79 27.99 36.53
C SER A 38 -16.36 29.46 36.56
N VAL A 39 -16.51 30.17 35.42
CA VAL A 39 -16.20 31.60 35.30
C VAL A 39 -17.36 32.31 34.62
N ASP A 40 -18.19 32.94 35.45
CA ASP A 40 -19.32 33.78 34.99
C ASP A 40 -18.95 35.27 35.04
N GLU A 41 -17.90 35.63 35.79
CA GLU A 41 -17.42 36.99 35.97
C GLU A 41 -15.91 37.05 35.66
N GLY A 42 -15.54 37.81 34.62
CA GLY A 42 -14.17 37.96 34.13
C GLY A 42 -14.07 39.06 33.08
N LEU A 43 -12.87 39.30 32.57
CA LEU A 43 -12.60 40.27 31.51
C LEU A 43 -12.03 39.55 30.29
N LEU A 44 -12.57 39.86 29.12
CA LEU A 44 -12.00 39.48 27.83
C LEU A 44 -11.19 40.66 27.30
N THR A 45 -9.88 40.48 27.15
CA THR A 45 -8.97 41.51 26.63
C THR A 45 -8.43 41.11 25.27
N PHE A 46 -8.61 41.99 24.29
CA PHE A 46 -8.16 41.84 22.90
C PHE A 46 -6.93 42.73 22.68
N ARG A 47 -5.85 42.13 22.20
CA ARG A 47 -4.59 42.84 21.93
C ARG A 47 -4.08 42.51 20.54
N LEU A 48 -4.01 43.53 19.70
CA LEU A 48 -3.45 43.44 18.35
C LEU A 48 -1.94 43.60 18.39
N HIS A 49 -1.25 42.91 17.49
CA HIS A 49 0.21 42.96 17.35
C HIS A 49 0.61 43.56 15.99
N GLU A 50 1.88 43.97 15.86
CA GLU A 50 2.43 44.49 14.60
C GLU A 50 2.16 43.54 13.43
N SER A 51 1.97 44.12 12.24
CA SER A 51 1.66 43.35 11.04
C SER A 51 2.79 42.43 10.65
N ILE A 52 2.45 41.24 10.19
CA ILE A 52 3.42 40.28 9.63
C ILE A 52 3.55 40.51 8.12
N GLY A 53 4.76 40.36 7.60
CA GLY A 53 5.07 40.48 6.18
C GLY A 53 5.91 39.31 5.66
N ALA A 54 6.26 39.35 4.37
CA ALA A 54 6.93 38.26 3.66
C ALA A 54 8.29 37.82 4.22
N SER A 55 8.98 38.70 4.96
CA SER A 55 10.31 38.44 5.52
C SER A 55 10.30 37.53 6.74
N GLY A 56 9.12 37.06 7.16
CA GLY A 56 8.92 36.05 8.20
C GLY A 56 7.75 35.16 7.81
N LEU A 57 7.94 34.34 6.77
CA LEU A 57 7.07 33.20 6.47
C LEU A 57 6.74 32.50 7.79
N LEU A 58 5.46 32.25 8.04
CA LEU A 58 4.86 32.10 9.38
C LEU A 58 5.30 30.83 10.15
N GLY A 59 6.28 30.07 9.65
CA GLY A 59 6.87 28.88 10.29
C GLY A 59 7.55 29.10 11.65
N GLY A 60 7.50 30.32 12.21
CA GLY A 60 7.97 30.64 13.57
C GLY A 60 6.89 31.14 14.53
N VAL A 61 5.76 31.65 14.04
CA VAL A 61 4.78 32.35 14.91
C VAL A 61 3.96 31.38 15.78
N GLN A 62 4.05 30.08 15.50
CA GLN A 62 3.23 29.06 16.17
C GLN A 62 4.00 28.00 16.97
N VAL A 63 5.32 28.12 17.14
CA VAL A 63 6.10 27.16 17.94
C VAL A 63 6.45 27.79 19.28
N GLU A 64 6.04 27.13 20.37
CA GLU A 64 6.35 27.45 21.77
C GLU A 64 7.76 28.07 21.95
N GLY A 65 7.86 29.41 22.00
CA GLY A 65 9.10 30.09 22.33
C GLY A 65 9.44 31.35 21.55
N GLU A 66 8.86 31.62 20.38
CA GLU A 66 9.03 32.91 19.72
C GLU A 66 8.05 33.95 20.27
N SER A 67 8.55 35.15 20.57
CA SER A 67 7.72 36.25 21.03
C SER A 67 6.90 36.79 19.87
N LEU A 68 5.57 36.85 20.02
CA LEU A 68 4.70 37.62 19.12
C LEU A 68 5.28 39.03 18.88
N PRO A 69 5.01 39.63 17.70
CA PRO A 69 5.41 41.01 17.41
C PRO A 69 4.93 41.98 18.50
N ASP A 70 5.53 43.18 18.56
CA ASP A 70 5.15 44.15 19.58
C ASP A 70 3.65 44.51 19.48
N PRO A 71 2.96 44.72 20.60
CA PRO A 71 1.56 45.16 20.58
C PRO A 71 1.40 46.53 19.92
N VAL A 72 0.33 46.69 19.14
CA VAL A 72 -0.04 47.97 18.51
C VAL A 72 -1.40 48.43 18.99
N GLY A 73 -1.58 49.76 19.04
CA GLY A 73 -2.81 50.36 19.53
C GLY A 73 -3.04 50.20 21.03
N SER A 74 -4.30 50.24 21.43
CA SER A 74 -4.75 50.07 22.82
C SER A 74 -5.53 48.76 22.95
N PRO A 75 -5.32 47.97 24.02
CA PRO A 75 -6.12 46.76 24.22
C PRO A 75 -7.59 47.12 24.47
N VAL A 76 -8.49 46.39 23.84
CA VAL A 76 -9.94 46.54 24.03
C VAL A 76 -10.41 45.49 25.03
N THR A 77 -11.19 45.89 26.03
CA THR A 77 -11.59 45.01 27.14
C THR A 77 -13.10 45.02 27.34
N PHE A 78 -13.70 43.84 27.47
CA PHE A 78 -15.13 43.66 27.72
C PHE A 78 -15.38 42.83 28.98
N PRO A 79 -16.39 43.17 29.79
CA PRO A 79 -16.88 42.27 30.84
C PRO A 79 -17.49 41.02 30.23
N LEU A 80 -17.00 39.84 30.61
CA LEU A 80 -17.47 38.56 30.06
C LEU A 80 -19.00 38.39 30.25
N ALA A 81 -19.52 38.75 31.43
CA ALA A 81 -20.92 38.59 31.80
C ALA A 81 -21.90 39.34 30.86
N ASP A 82 -21.45 40.43 30.24
CA ASP A 82 -22.29 41.25 29.36
C ASP A 82 -22.47 40.61 27.96
N HIS A 83 -21.56 39.70 27.60
CA HIS A 83 -21.49 39.09 26.26
C HIS A 83 -21.74 37.58 26.27
N LEU A 84 -21.68 36.93 27.44
CA LEU A 84 -21.86 35.48 27.57
C LEU A 84 -23.34 35.07 27.40
N GLY A 85 -23.62 34.34 26.32
CA GLY A 85 -24.94 33.78 26.05
C GLY A 85 -25.26 32.53 26.86
N ALA A 86 -26.55 32.13 26.90
CA ALA A 86 -27.03 30.96 27.63
C ALA A 86 -26.42 29.61 27.17
N GLY A 87 -25.79 29.58 25.99
CA GLY A 87 -25.08 28.42 25.45
C GLY A 87 -23.60 28.35 25.84
N GLY A 88 -23.11 29.25 26.71
CA GLY A 88 -21.69 29.33 27.07
C GLY A 88 -20.81 29.87 25.94
N VAL A 89 -21.39 30.66 25.02
CA VAL A 89 -20.65 31.33 23.94
C VAL A 89 -20.76 32.84 24.13
N ALA A 90 -19.63 33.52 24.14
CA ALA A 90 -19.54 34.97 24.16
C ALA A 90 -19.30 35.49 22.73
N SER A 91 -20.20 36.35 22.26
CA SER A 91 -20.15 36.94 20.91
C SER A 91 -19.80 38.42 21.00
N LEU A 92 -18.77 38.84 20.26
CA LEU A 92 -18.23 40.19 20.28
C LEU A 92 -18.02 40.72 18.86
N GLU A 93 -18.27 42.02 18.69
CA GLU A 93 -17.93 42.77 17.49
C GLU A 93 -16.88 43.82 17.87
N LEU A 94 -15.76 43.82 17.16
CA LEU A 94 -14.63 44.70 17.39
C LEU A 94 -14.49 45.68 16.22
N ASP A 95 -14.43 46.97 16.54
CA ASP A 95 -14.09 48.01 15.56
C ASP A 95 -12.59 47.98 15.29
N ILE A 96 -12.23 47.64 14.06
CA ILE A 96 -10.87 47.47 13.57
C ILE A 96 -10.64 48.39 12.37
N GLY A 97 -9.49 49.05 12.32
CA GLY A 97 -9.14 49.88 11.18
C GLY A 97 -8.30 51.11 11.55
N PRO A 98 -7.96 51.94 10.55
CA PRO A 98 -7.07 53.07 10.76
C PRO A 98 -7.72 54.09 11.71
N GLY A 99 -7.10 54.25 12.89
CA GLY A 99 -7.54 55.20 13.91
C GLY A 99 -8.44 54.64 15.02
N ASN A 100 -8.76 53.34 14.98
CA ASN A 100 -9.42 52.63 16.09
C ASN A 100 -8.39 52.15 17.13
N ASP A 101 -8.88 51.65 18.27
CA ASP A 101 -8.03 51.09 19.33
C ASP A 101 -7.26 49.85 18.87
N LEU A 102 -7.78 49.09 17.91
CA LEU A 102 -7.12 47.99 17.22
C LEU A 102 -6.76 48.43 15.79
N PRO A 103 -5.60 49.10 15.58
CA PRO A 103 -5.26 49.71 14.31
C PRO A 103 -4.74 48.68 13.30
N THR A 104 -5.46 48.50 12.20
CA THR A 104 -5.01 47.73 11.03
C THR A 104 -5.02 48.61 9.77
N ASN A 105 -4.26 48.21 8.76
CA ASN A 105 -4.23 48.86 7.46
C ASN A 105 -4.78 47.90 6.39
N PRO A 106 -5.42 48.39 5.31
CA PRO A 106 -5.79 47.53 4.20
C PRO A 106 -4.59 46.76 3.64
N GLY A 107 -4.77 45.46 3.35
CA GLY A 107 -3.72 44.57 2.84
C GLY A 107 -2.68 44.16 3.89
N SER A 108 -3.04 44.15 5.17
CA SER A 108 -2.17 43.70 6.25
C SER A 108 -2.76 42.53 7.04
N VAL A 109 -1.86 41.73 7.61
CA VAL A 109 -2.18 40.58 8.46
C VAL A 109 -1.57 40.84 9.83
N HIS A 110 -2.37 40.67 10.89
CA HIS A 110 -1.96 40.97 12.26
C HIS A 110 -2.32 39.83 13.22
N PRO A 111 -1.40 39.42 14.10
CA PRO A 111 -1.76 38.55 15.21
C PRO A 111 -2.68 39.26 16.21
N LEU A 112 -3.62 38.51 16.75
CA LEU A 112 -4.54 38.94 17.79
C LEU A 112 -4.43 37.97 18.98
N SER A 113 -4.10 38.53 20.14
CA SER A 113 -4.16 37.81 21.42
C SER A 113 -5.48 38.09 22.10
N ILE A 114 -6.20 37.03 22.46
CA ILE A 114 -7.44 37.07 23.24
C ILE A 114 -7.13 36.50 24.61
N LEU A 115 -7.30 37.29 25.67
CA LEU A 115 -6.95 36.93 27.03
C LEU A 115 -8.22 36.89 27.89
N LEU A 116 -8.46 35.77 28.56
CA LEU A 116 -9.45 35.67 29.63
C LEU A 116 -8.75 35.92 30.97
N THR A 117 -9.15 36.96 31.69
CA THR A 117 -8.62 37.26 33.02
C THR A 117 -9.73 37.33 34.07
N THR A 118 -9.38 37.12 35.32
CA THR A 118 -10.25 37.49 36.45
C THR A 118 -10.42 39.02 36.52
N LEU A 119 -11.39 39.50 37.32
CA LEU A 119 -11.56 40.94 37.59
C LEU A 119 -10.32 41.56 38.29
N ASP A 120 -9.54 40.74 39.00
CA ASP A 120 -8.29 41.15 39.65
C ASP A 120 -7.07 41.12 38.69
N GLY A 121 -7.27 40.71 37.43
CA GLY A 121 -6.25 40.70 36.38
C GLY A 121 -5.38 39.44 36.33
N GLU A 122 -5.76 38.37 37.03
CA GLU A 122 -5.10 37.06 36.91
C GLU A 122 -5.49 36.42 35.57
N LEU A 123 -4.49 35.99 34.79
CA LEU A 123 -4.74 35.30 33.52
C LEU A 123 -5.26 33.89 33.79
N LEU A 124 -6.44 33.60 33.25
CA LEU A 124 -7.06 32.28 33.31
C LEU A 124 -6.70 31.47 32.07
N ASP A 125 -6.84 32.07 30.90
CA ASP A 125 -6.60 31.40 29.63
C ASP A 125 -6.32 32.41 28.49
N ARG A 126 -5.81 31.91 27.37
CA ARG A 126 -5.52 32.72 26.19
C ARG A 126 -5.75 31.94 24.90
N VAL A 127 -6.08 32.66 23.84
CA VAL A 127 -6.13 32.15 22.47
C VAL A 127 -5.39 33.11 21.56
N HIS A 128 -4.62 32.58 20.62
CA HIS A 128 -3.99 33.35 19.54
C HIS A 128 -4.69 33.07 18.21
N THR A 129 -4.91 34.11 17.42
CA THR A 129 -5.52 34.04 16.09
C THR A 129 -4.96 35.14 15.19
N MET A 130 -5.36 35.15 13.93
CA MET A 130 -4.93 36.15 12.94
C MET A 130 -6.11 37.02 12.50
N VAL A 131 -5.83 38.29 12.23
CA VAL A 131 -6.75 39.28 11.68
C VAL A 131 -6.25 39.71 10.32
N LEU A 132 -7.03 39.42 9.29
CA LEU A 132 -6.76 39.77 7.91
C LEU A 132 -7.56 41.03 7.57
N HIS A 133 -6.91 42.12 7.17
CA HIS A 133 -7.61 43.28 6.60
C HIS A 133 -7.42 43.25 5.09
N LEU A 134 -8.52 43.06 4.35
CA LEU A 134 -8.46 43.00 2.90
C LEU A 134 -7.88 44.29 2.30
N PRO A 135 -7.12 44.20 1.20
CA PRO A 135 -6.73 45.38 0.45
C PRO A 135 -7.96 46.07 -0.15
N ASP A 136 -7.92 47.40 -0.25
CA ASP A 136 -9.02 48.20 -0.83
C ASP A 136 -9.34 47.80 -2.28
N ASP A 137 -8.30 47.42 -3.03
CA ASP A 137 -8.40 46.93 -4.40
C ASP A 137 -8.10 45.41 -4.44
N LYS A 138 -8.85 44.68 -5.27
CA LYS A 138 -8.60 43.24 -5.48
C LYS A 138 -7.19 43.06 -6.08
N PRO A 139 -6.35 42.13 -5.55
CA PRO A 139 -5.07 41.83 -6.15
C PRO A 139 -5.28 41.39 -7.61
N PRO A 140 -4.46 41.87 -8.56
CA PRO A 140 -4.62 41.53 -9.97
C PRO A 140 -4.36 40.03 -10.23
N PHE A 141 -3.57 39.39 -9.37
CA PHE A 141 -3.31 37.95 -9.39
C PHE A 141 -3.53 37.37 -7.98
N PRO A 142 -4.71 36.78 -7.70
CA PRO A 142 -4.89 35.92 -6.54
C PRO A 142 -3.87 34.76 -6.54
N LEU A 143 -3.60 34.20 -5.37
CA LEU A 143 -2.69 33.07 -5.20
C LEU A 143 -3.32 31.80 -5.76
N LEU A 144 -2.75 31.25 -6.84
CA LEU A 144 -3.22 30.01 -7.42
C LEU A 144 -2.87 28.83 -6.51
N THR A 145 -3.87 28.21 -5.91
CA THR A 145 -3.68 27.28 -4.80
C THR A 145 -4.25 25.92 -5.15
N ALA A 146 -3.43 24.87 -5.02
CA ALA A 146 -3.91 23.50 -5.06
C ALA A 146 -4.05 22.95 -3.64
N LEU A 147 -5.18 22.28 -3.39
CA LEU A 147 -5.41 21.51 -2.19
C LEU A 147 -5.26 20.02 -2.51
N VAL A 148 -4.33 19.34 -1.85
CA VAL A 148 -4.11 17.90 -1.97
C VAL A 148 -4.51 17.25 -0.66
N ILE A 149 -5.46 16.33 -0.70
CA ILE A 149 -5.91 15.57 0.47
C ILE A 149 -5.48 14.11 0.26
N GLU A 150 -4.66 13.61 1.18
CA GLU A 150 -4.13 12.25 1.12
C GLU A 150 -4.65 11.44 2.30
N ILE A 151 -5.50 10.47 2.00
CA ILE A 151 -5.96 9.49 2.98
C ILE A 151 -5.05 8.27 2.87
N THR A 152 -4.45 7.90 3.99
CA THR A 152 -3.67 6.67 4.13
C THR A 152 -4.26 5.82 5.24
N GLY A 153 -4.04 4.52 5.18
CA GLY A 153 -4.57 3.58 6.16
C GLY A 153 -3.96 2.19 5.95
N PRO A 154 -3.99 1.34 6.99
CA PRO A 154 -3.46 -0.01 6.90
C PRO A 154 -4.25 -0.88 5.92
N PRO A 155 -3.66 -1.94 5.36
CA PRO A 155 -4.39 -2.86 4.49
C PRO A 155 -5.56 -3.50 5.26
N PRO A 156 -6.79 -3.47 4.72
CA PRO A 156 -7.94 -4.02 5.40
C PRO A 156 -7.91 -5.55 5.44
N LEU A 157 -7.37 -6.19 4.40
CA LEU A 157 -7.22 -7.63 4.34
C LEU A 157 -6.20 -8.08 5.38
N GLN A 158 -6.63 -8.94 6.32
CA GLN A 158 -5.80 -9.48 7.38
C GLN A 158 -5.23 -10.85 7.02
N SER A 159 -4.18 -11.27 7.72
CA SER A 159 -3.55 -12.59 7.53
C SER A 159 -4.48 -13.79 7.77
N ASP A 160 -5.57 -13.63 8.53
CA ASP A 160 -6.59 -14.66 8.73
C ASP A 160 -7.64 -14.72 7.60
N GLY A 161 -7.44 -13.92 6.54
CA GLY A 161 -8.34 -13.78 5.39
C GLY A 161 -9.56 -12.89 5.65
N ALA A 162 -9.72 -12.34 6.86
CA ALA A 162 -10.81 -11.42 7.16
C ALA A 162 -10.50 -10.01 6.66
N ASN A 163 -11.51 -9.32 6.10
CA ASN A 163 -11.43 -7.89 5.83
C ASN A 163 -11.81 -7.10 7.09
N ARG A 164 -10.83 -6.39 7.67
CA ARG A 164 -11.02 -5.48 8.80
C ARG A 164 -10.66 -4.07 8.36
N ILE A 165 -11.68 -3.25 8.14
CA ILE A 165 -11.50 -1.86 7.73
C ILE A 165 -11.15 -1.03 8.98
N ASP A 166 -10.09 -0.25 8.89
CA ASP A 166 -9.67 0.61 9.99
C ASP A 166 -10.70 1.74 10.23
N PRO A 167 -11.29 1.85 11.44
CA PRO A 167 -12.32 2.85 11.73
C PRO A 167 -11.83 4.29 11.58
N ASP A 168 -10.54 4.54 11.79
CA ASP A 168 -9.97 5.89 11.69
C ASP A 168 -9.85 6.32 10.24
N THR A 169 -9.40 5.43 9.35
CA THR A 169 -9.37 5.65 7.90
C THR A 169 -10.78 5.90 7.34
N VAL A 170 -11.80 5.17 7.81
CA VAL A 170 -13.20 5.39 7.41
C VAL A 170 -13.72 6.73 7.92
N ARG A 171 -13.34 7.13 9.15
CA ARG A 171 -13.72 8.43 9.71
C ARG A 171 -13.11 9.57 8.91
N SER A 172 -11.81 9.53 8.61
CA SER A 172 -11.13 10.52 7.78
C SER A 172 -11.75 10.62 6.39
N LEU A 173 -12.03 9.49 5.74
CA LEU A 173 -12.71 9.48 4.43
C LEU A 173 -14.10 10.11 4.52
N ARG A 174 -14.88 9.80 5.56
CA ARG A 174 -16.20 10.40 5.75
C ARG A 174 -16.12 11.91 6.03
N SER A 175 -15.16 12.36 6.84
CA SER A 175 -14.94 13.79 7.10
C SER A 175 -14.64 14.54 5.80
N VAL A 176 -13.74 14.01 4.97
CA VAL A 176 -13.38 14.59 3.67
C VAL A 176 -14.58 14.63 2.73
N VAL A 177 -15.30 13.52 2.58
CA VAL A 177 -16.46 13.46 1.68
C VAL A 177 -17.55 14.43 2.13
N ASN A 178 -17.87 14.48 3.42
CA ASN A 178 -18.86 15.42 3.94
C ASN A 178 -18.47 16.88 3.67
N ALA A 179 -17.22 17.26 3.98
CA ALA A 179 -16.74 18.62 3.75
C ALA A 179 -16.79 18.99 2.25
N LEU A 180 -16.43 18.07 1.35
CA LEU A 180 -16.53 18.30 -0.10
C LEU A 180 -17.97 18.39 -0.61
N VAL A 181 -18.91 17.69 0.02
CA VAL A 181 -20.36 17.82 -0.27
C VAL A 181 -20.87 19.18 0.16
N ASP A 182 -20.44 19.67 1.33
CA ASP A 182 -20.87 20.96 1.89
C ASP A 182 -20.21 22.15 1.17
N HIS A 183 -19.05 21.94 0.55
CA HIS A 183 -18.26 22.96 -0.18
C HIS A 183 -18.03 22.61 -1.66
N PRO A 184 -19.08 22.60 -2.50
CA PRO A 184 -19.02 22.09 -3.87
C PRO A 184 -18.21 22.95 -4.86
N LEU A 185 -17.81 24.17 -4.50
CA LEU A 185 -16.95 25.00 -5.35
C LEU A 185 -15.45 24.75 -5.11
N VAL A 186 -15.10 23.99 -4.07
CA VAL A 186 -13.71 23.62 -3.80
C VAL A 186 -13.19 22.66 -4.86
N ALA A 187 -12.08 23.02 -5.48
CA ALA A 187 -11.31 22.12 -6.33
C ALA A 187 -10.13 21.55 -5.53
N ALA A 188 -9.94 20.23 -5.60
CA ALA A 188 -8.91 19.53 -4.85
C ALA A 188 -8.42 18.27 -5.57
N ASP A 189 -7.27 17.80 -5.13
CA ASP A 189 -6.66 16.53 -5.50
C ASP A 189 -6.88 15.54 -4.36
N LEU A 190 -7.52 14.41 -4.65
CA LEU A 190 -7.84 13.40 -3.64
C LEU A 190 -7.04 12.12 -3.94
N ARG A 191 -6.24 11.70 -2.97
CA ARG A 191 -5.55 10.40 -2.96
C ARG A 191 -6.14 9.54 -1.85
N MET A 192 -6.51 8.30 -2.16
CA MET A 192 -7.20 7.39 -1.24
C MET A 192 -6.53 6.02 -1.22
N PRO A 193 -6.69 5.22 -0.15
CA PRO A 193 -6.16 3.85 -0.11
C PRO A 193 -7.09 2.91 -0.91
N PRO A 194 -6.68 2.39 -2.09
CA PRO A 194 -7.57 1.60 -2.96
C PRO A 194 -8.08 0.32 -2.29
N ALA A 195 -7.24 -0.39 -1.53
CA ALA A 195 -7.67 -1.58 -0.80
C ALA A 195 -8.81 -1.29 0.19
N THR A 196 -8.82 -0.09 0.80
CA THR A 196 -9.92 0.33 1.69
C THR A 196 -11.20 0.58 0.91
N VAL A 197 -11.13 1.21 -0.27
CA VAL A 197 -12.29 1.44 -1.14
C VAL A 197 -12.93 0.11 -1.55
N VAL A 198 -12.11 -0.87 -1.98
CA VAL A 198 -12.57 -2.22 -2.32
C VAL A 198 -13.21 -2.92 -1.10
N ALA A 199 -12.58 -2.82 0.07
CA ALA A 199 -13.13 -3.42 1.29
C ALA A 199 -14.47 -2.79 1.70
N LEU A 200 -14.63 -1.47 1.54
CA LEU A 200 -15.89 -0.77 1.79
C LEU A 200 -16.99 -1.30 0.86
N ALA A 201 -16.70 -1.46 -0.44
CA ALA A 201 -17.64 -1.95 -1.43
C ALA A 201 -18.09 -3.39 -1.13
N GLN A 202 -17.18 -4.22 -0.62
CA GLN A 202 -17.44 -5.63 -0.30
C GLN A 202 -18.04 -5.86 1.10
N SER A 203 -18.08 -4.83 1.96
CA SER A 203 -18.45 -4.98 3.37
C SER A 203 -19.92 -5.36 3.62
N GLY A 204 -20.82 -5.05 2.68
CA GLY A 204 -22.27 -5.24 2.85
C GLY A 204 -22.94 -4.28 3.85
N ASP A 205 -22.20 -3.32 4.43
CA ASP A 205 -22.74 -2.31 5.33
C ASP A 205 -23.40 -1.16 4.55
N ALA A 206 -24.64 -0.82 4.89
CA ALA A 206 -25.37 0.30 4.28
C ALA A 206 -24.70 1.66 4.50
N ALA A 207 -23.96 1.84 5.60
CA ALA A 207 -23.22 3.07 5.88
C ALA A 207 -21.96 3.21 5.00
N HIS A 208 -21.33 2.09 4.62
CA HIS A 208 -20.21 2.08 3.69
C HIS A 208 -20.69 2.29 2.25
N ALA A 209 -21.79 1.66 1.85
CA ALA A 209 -22.40 1.88 0.54
C ALA A 209 -22.75 3.37 0.32
N ARG A 210 -23.38 4.02 1.31
CA ARG A 210 -23.67 5.46 1.24
C ARG A 210 -22.41 6.31 1.13
N LEU A 211 -21.37 5.99 1.90
CA LEU A 211 -20.10 6.72 1.82
C LEU A 211 -19.48 6.64 0.43
N LEU A 212 -19.55 5.48 -0.23
CA LEU A 212 -19.08 5.30 -1.60
C LEU A 212 -19.97 6.06 -2.60
N ASP A 213 -21.28 6.02 -2.43
CA ASP A 213 -22.21 6.80 -3.27
C ASP A 213 -21.93 8.32 -3.16
N ASP A 214 -21.72 8.82 -1.95
CA ASP A 214 -21.38 10.23 -1.69
C ASP A 214 -20.02 10.59 -2.29
N LEU A 215 -19.02 9.70 -2.16
CA LEU A 215 -17.70 9.84 -2.78
C LEU A 215 -17.78 9.90 -4.31
N ILE A 216 -18.53 9.00 -4.94
CA ILE A 216 -18.77 9.02 -6.39
C ILE A 216 -19.47 10.32 -6.80
N GLY A 217 -20.35 10.86 -5.95
CA GLY A 217 -21.04 12.13 -6.17
C GLY A 217 -20.13 13.36 -6.21
N VAL A 218 -19.04 13.38 -5.43
CA VAL A 218 -18.09 14.51 -5.39
C VAL A 218 -16.97 14.39 -6.44
N ILE A 219 -16.61 13.17 -6.86
CA ILE A 219 -15.58 12.95 -7.88
C ILE A 219 -16.05 13.51 -9.24
N GLY A 220 -15.19 14.28 -9.90
CA GLY A 220 -15.48 14.92 -11.19
C GLY A 220 -16.10 16.33 -11.09
N GLY A 221 -16.52 16.77 -9.90
CA GLY A 221 -17.05 18.11 -9.63
C GLY A 221 -16.01 19.21 -9.38
N GLY A 222 -14.77 19.03 -9.84
CA GLY A 222 -13.60 19.84 -9.43
C GLY A 222 -12.56 19.04 -8.65
N ILE A 223 -12.92 17.82 -8.24
CA ILE A 223 -12.05 16.88 -7.55
C ILE A 223 -11.33 15.97 -8.55
N ARG A 224 -9.99 16.00 -8.53
CA ARG A 224 -9.14 15.08 -9.29
C ARG A 224 -8.78 13.87 -8.43
N LEU A 225 -9.08 12.68 -8.91
CA LEU A 225 -8.63 11.43 -8.28
C LEU A 225 -7.17 11.16 -8.67
N ALA A 226 -6.26 11.16 -7.69
CA ALA A 226 -4.85 10.85 -7.90
C ALA A 226 -4.60 9.33 -7.88
N SER A 227 -3.65 8.87 -8.71
CA SER A 227 -3.17 7.49 -8.69
C SER A 227 -2.47 7.15 -7.36
N SER A 228 -2.66 5.92 -6.88
CA SER A 228 -2.06 5.42 -5.65
C SER A 228 -1.91 3.90 -5.69
N PRO A 229 -0.85 3.36 -5.06
CA PRO A 229 -0.68 1.91 -4.95
C PRO A 229 -1.82 1.26 -4.16
N PHE A 230 -2.19 0.02 -4.51
CA PHE A 230 -3.31 -0.71 -3.91
C PHE A 230 -3.22 -0.78 -2.38
N VAL A 231 -2.01 -0.99 -1.87
CA VAL A 231 -1.61 -0.79 -0.47
C VAL A 231 -0.49 0.25 -0.41
N THR A 232 -0.26 0.84 0.76
CA THR A 232 0.85 1.78 0.97
C THR A 232 2.18 1.16 0.52
N ALA A 233 2.94 1.84 -0.34
CA ALA A 233 4.21 1.31 -0.82
C ALA A 233 5.18 2.45 -1.10
N ASP A 234 6.44 2.25 -0.73
CA ASP A 234 7.52 3.19 -1.05
C ASP A 234 8.23 2.73 -2.34
N PRO A 235 8.18 3.52 -3.44
CA PRO A 235 8.84 3.17 -4.70
C PRO A 235 10.36 3.01 -4.55
N GLU A 236 11.01 3.81 -3.70
CA GLU A 236 12.44 3.74 -3.49
C GLU A 236 12.83 2.49 -2.70
N ALA A 237 12.02 2.07 -1.73
CA ALA A 237 12.25 0.83 -0.99
C ALA A 237 12.25 -0.39 -1.92
N TRP A 238 11.29 -0.47 -2.84
CA TRP A 238 11.20 -1.55 -3.83
C TRP A 238 12.29 -1.48 -4.90
N ARG A 239 12.70 -0.26 -5.28
CA ARG A 239 13.82 -0.05 -6.21
C ARG A 239 15.15 -0.51 -5.62
N GLN A 240 15.48 -0.11 -4.38
CA GLN A 240 16.70 -0.54 -3.68
C GLN A 240 16.76 -2.05 -3.48
N ALA A 241 15.58 -2.66 -3.36
CA ALA A 241 15.44 -4.09 -3.19
C ALA A 241 15.43 -4.85 -4.53
N GLU A 242 15.76 -4.19 -5.64
CA GLU A 242 15.86 -4.74 -7.01
C GLU A 242 14.55 -5.37 -7.52
N ARG A 243 13.40 -4.94 -6.98
CA ARG A 243 12.06 -5.40 -7.36
C ARG A 243 11.08 -4.25 -7.67
N PRO A 244 11.40 -3.35 -8.62
CA PRO A 244 10.48 -2.26 -9.02
C PRO A 244 9.20 -2.79 -9.70
N ASP A 245 9.20 -4.03 -10.19
CA ASP A 245 8.03 -4.73 -10.70
C ASP A 245 6.93 -4.85 -9.65
N ILE A 246 7.27 -5.13 -8.38
CA ILE A 246 6.28 -5.22 -7.30
C ILE A 246 5.55 -3.89 -7.11
N TYR A 247 6.30 -2.78 -7.06
CA TYR A 247 5.69 -1.46 -6.92
C TYR A 247 4.78 -1.13 -8.11
N ARG A 248 5.23 -1.42 -9.34
CA ARG A 248 4.41 -1.22 -10.54
C ARG A 248 3.12 -2.03 -10.48
N ASP A 249 3.19 -3.32 -10.15
CA ASP A 249 2.05 -4.20 -10.18
C ASP A 249 1.00 -3.77 -9.14
N ILE A 250 1.44 -3.35 -7.95
CA ILE A 250 0.57 -2.77 -6.90
C ILE A 250 -0.02 -1.42 -7.33
N LEU A 251 0.75 -0.59 -8.05
CA LEU A 251 0.27 0.68 -8.60
C LEU A 251 -0.81 0.46 -9.67
N ASP A 252 -0.58 -0.46 -10.60
CA ASP A 252 -1.52 -0.81 -11.65
C ASP A 252 -2.79 -1.45 -11.07
N HIS A 253 -2.67 -2.29 -10.03
CA HIS A 253 -3.83 -2.83 -9.31
C HIS A 253 -4.60 -1.72 -8.57
N GLY A 254 -3.91 -0.78 -7.93
CA GLY A 254 -4.53 0.37 -7.26
C GLY A 254 -5.36 1.23 -8.22
N ASP A 255 -4.79 1.53 -9.40
CA ASP A 255 -5.49 2.28 -10.44
C ASP A 255 -6.73 1.54 -10.97
N LEU A 256 -6.61 0.22 -11.19
CA LEU A 256 -7.72 -0.61 -11.64
C LEU A 256 -8.83 -0.70 -10.59
N ALA A 257 -8.48 -0.91 -9.33
CA ALA A 257 -9.42 -1.02 -8.22
C ALA A 257 -10.23 0.27 -8.04
N LEU A 258 -9.58 1.44 -8.07
CA LEU A 258 -10.27 2.73 -8.00
C LEU A 258 -11.16 2.95 -9.24
N ALA A 259 -10.70 2.58 -10.43
CA ALA A 259 -11.50 2.72 -11.65
C ALA A 259 -12.75 1.83 -11.64
N ASP A 260 -12.62 0.59 -11.15
CA ASP A 260 -13.72 -0.38 -11.08
C ASP A 260 -14.76 0.02 -10.02
N GLU A 261 -14.33 0.46 -8.83
CA GLU A 261 -15.23 0.80 -7.73
C GLU A 261 -15.83 2.21 -7.83
N LEU A 262 -15.10 3.19 -8.35
CA LEU A 262 -15.53 4.61 -8.41
C LEU A 262 -15.96 5.06 -9.81
N GLY A 263 -15.77 4.22 -10.83
CA GLY A 263 -16.12 4.55 -12.22
C GLY A 263 -15.28 5.67 -12.85
N THR A 264 -14.17 6.07 -12.20
CA THR A 264 -13.28 7.15 -12.64
C THR A 264 -11.84 6.68 -12.65
N THR A 265 -11.14 6.88 -13.77
CA THR A 265 -9.71 6.52 -13.87
C THR A 265 -8.85 7.51 -13.08
N PRO A 266 -8.01 7.04 -12.13
CA PRO A 266 -7.07 7.91 -11.43
C PRO A 266 -6.03 8.54 -12.37
N ASP A 267 -5.61 9.76 -12.06
CA ASP A 267 -4.56 10.46 -12.81
C ASP A 267 -3.17 10.14 -12.22
N ARG A 268 -2.36 9.41 -12.99
CA ARG A 268 -0.97 9.06 -12.65
C ARG A 268 0.08 10.07 -13.12
N SER A 269 -0.31 11.11 -13.86
CA SER A 269 0.63 12.04 -14.50
C SER A 269 1.33 12.98 -13.53
N ILE A 270 0.75 13.20 -12.34
CA ILE A 270 1.28 14.04 -11.28
C ILE A 270 1.36 13.20 -10.01
N VAL A 271 2.53 13.17 -9.37
CA VAL A 271 2.78 12.39 -8.15
C VAL A 271 3.37 13.25 -7.04
N HIS A 272 2.95 13.00 -5.81
CA HIS A 272 3.66 13.48 -4.63
C HIS A 272 4.91 12.63 -4.44
N LEU A 273 6.08 13.24 -4.66
CA LEU A 273 7.36 12.56 -4.50
C LEU A 273 7.53 12.20 -3.02
N PRO A 274 7.68 10.91 -2.67
CA PRO A 274 7.87 10.53 -1.28
C PRO A 274 9.16 11.13 -0.71
N PRO A 275 9.24 11.34 0.61
CA PRO A 275 10.41 11.93 1.28
C PRO A 275 11.69 11.13 1.06
N THR A 276 11.57 9.84 0.75
CA THR A 276 12.66 8.91 0.44
C THR A 276 13.16 9.00 -1.01
N GLY A 277 12.49 9.78 -1.87
CA GLY A 277 12.74 9.85 -3.30
C GLY A 277 14.11 10.41 -3.66
N ILE A 278 14.76 9.78 -4.63
CA ILE A 278 16.03 10.19 -5.23
C ILE A 278 15.92 10.32 -6.76
N ASP A 279 17.01 10.71 -7.42
CA ASP A 279 17.09 10.90 -8.87
C ASP A 279 16.67 9.63 -9.65
N GLU A 280 17.04 8.44 -9.18
CA GLU A 280 16.61 7.16 -9.74
C GLU A 280 15.11 6.87 -9.50
N THR A 281 14.55 7.34 -8.38
CA THR A 281 13.12 7.21 -8.10
C THR A 281 12.30 8.04 -9.08
N LEU A 282 12.77 9.24 -9.44
CA LEU A 282 12.14 10.08 -10.47
C LEU A 282 12.06 9.34 -11.82
N ASP A 283 13.17 8.73 -12.24
CA ASP A 283 13.20 7.94 -13.46
C ASP A 283 12.25 6.75 -13.37
N LEU A 284 12.23 6.01 -12.25
CA LEU A 284 11.29 4.91 -12.04
C LEU A 284 9.84 5.37 -12.21
N LEU A 285 9.41 6.41 -11.46
CA LEU A 285 8.04 6.94 -11.54
C LEU A 285 7.71 7.48 -12.94
N SER A 286 8.69 8.03 -13.64
CA SER A 286 8.55 8.45 -15.04
C SER A 286 8.24 7.30 -15.98
N HIS A 287 8.94 6.17 -15.85
CA HIS A 287 8.63 4.96 -16.63
C HIS A 287 7.26 4.37 -16.29
N LEU A 288 6.73 4.64 -15.10
CA LEU A 288 5.39 4.25 -14.66
C LEU A 288 4.30 5.23 -15.12
N GLY A 289 4.67 6.37 -15.71
CA GLY A 289 3.75 7.32 -16.35
C GLY A 289 3.62 8.68 -15.67
N SER A 290 4.35 8.92 -14.57
CA SER A 290 4.39 10.24 -13.91
C SER A 290 5.29 11.21 -14.68
N GLN A 291 4.83 12.43 -14.93
CA GLN A 291 5.60 13.43 -15.69
C GLN A 291 5.90 14.69 -14.88
N ARG A 292 5.17 14.87 -13.78
CA ARG A 292 5.13 16.08 -12.96
C ARG A 292 5.13 15.67 -11.50
N PHE A 293 5.77 16.48 -10.67
CA PHE A 293 6.02 16.12 -9.27
C PHE A 293 5.62 17.27 -8.34
N ILE A 294 5.06 16.95 -7.18
CA ILE A 294 5.05 17.87 -6.05
C ILE A 294 6.05 17.35 -5.02
N VAL A 295 6.84 18.23 -4.42
CA VAL A 295 7.94 17.87 -3.53
C VAL A 295 7.98 18.80 -2.33
N GLY A 296 8.13 18.24 -1.14
CA GLY A 296 8.32 19.03 0.09
C GLY A 296 9.58 19.89 0.03
N ALA A 297 9.49 21.14 0.51
CA ALA A 297 10.63 22.04 0.62
C ALA A 297 11.78 21.42 1.44
N ASP A 298 11.45 20.62 2.46
CA ASP A 298 12.41 19.88 3.30
C ASP A 298 13.22 18.80 2.56
N HIS A 299 12.74 18.36 1.40
CA HIS A 299 13.39 17.33 0.57
C HIS A 299 14.20 17.94 -0.58
N LEU A 300 14.48 19.24 -0.53
CA LEU A 300 15.28 19.95 -1.52
C LEU A 300 16.56 20.51 -0.91
N ASP A 301 17.64 20.49 -1.69
CA ASP A 301 18.92 21.11 -1.34
C ASP A 301 19.30 22.19 -2.37
N PRO A 302 19.51 23.47 -1.94
CA PRO A 302 19.21 23.98 -0.60
C PRO A 302 17.70 24.09 -0.36
N ARG A 303 17.28 23.88 0.90
CA ARG A 303 15.88 24.06 1.35
C ARG A 303 15.43 25.48 0.96
N PRO A 304 14.32 25.63 0.22
CA PRO A 304 13.70 26.93 -0.01
C PRO A 304 13.40 27.63 1.32
N ASP A 305 13.85 28.87 1.47
CA ASP A 305 13.70 29.69 2.67
C ASP A 305 13.09 31.07 2.39
N ASP A 306 12.74 31.34 1.12
CA ASP A 306 12.17 32.61 0.68
C ASP A 306 10.87 32.40 -0.10
N LEU A 307 10.01 33.41 -0.06
CA LEU A 307 8.70 33.37 -0.70
C LEU A 307 8.78 33.08 -2.21
N ALA A 308 9.76 33.64 -2.91
CA ALA A 308 9.85 33.46 -4.36
C ALA A 308 10.20 32.01 -4.70
N THR A 309 11.11 31.36 -3.98
CA THR A 309 11.43 29.96 -4.22
C THR A 309 10.33 28.98 -3.77
N MET A 310 9.55 29.33 -2.74
CA MET A 310 8.42 28.50 -2.29
C MET A 310 7.16 28.63 -3.17
N THR A 311 7.02 29.71 -3.93
CA THR A 311 5.81 29.98 -4.74
C THR A 311 6.06 29.92 -6.26
N GLN A 312 7.21 29.38 -6.65
CA GLN A 312 7.61 29.16 -8.04
C GLN A 312 7.98 27.69 -8.25
N PRO A 313 7.91 27.18 -9.49
CA PRO A 313 8.33 25.81 -9.75
C PRO A 313 9.84 25.65 -9.63
N VAL A 314 10.27 24.41 -9.41
CA VAL A 314 11.68 24.00 -9.46
C VAL A 314 11.88 22.95 -10.54
N ARG A 315 13.11 22.80 -11.00
CA ARG A 315 13.53 21.68 -11.84
C ARG A 315 14.22 20.64 -10.99
N LEU A 316 13.87 19.39 -11.23
CA LEU A 316 14.56 18.20 -10.74
C LEU A 316 15.23 17.49 -11.92
N ARG A 317 16.21 16.65 -11.64
CA ARG A 317 16.91 15.87 -12.66
C ARG A 317 16.92 14.41 -12.24
N GLY A 318 16.42 13.54 -13.11
CA GLY A 318 16.55 12.09 -12.91
C GLY A 318 17.99 11.62 -13.15
N ALA A 319 18.30 10.40 -12.70
CA ALA A 319 19.63 9.80 -12.84
C ALA A 319 20.05 9.65 -14.31
N SER A 320 19.07 9.47 -15.21
CA SER A 320 19.22 9.45 -16.66
C SER A 320 19.59 10.80 -17.28
N GLY A 321 19.53 11.89 -16.50
CA GLY A 321 19.69 13.27 -16.95
C GLY A 321 18.38 13.93 -17.42
N SER A 322 17.26 13.21 -17.38
CA SER A 322 15.94 13.72 -17.77
C SER A 322 15.50 14.84 -16.83
N PRO A 323 15.06 16.00 -17.36
CA PRO A 323 14.56 17.09 -16.52
C PRO A 323 13.08 16.87 -16.16
N PHE A 324 12.74 17.14 -14.91
CA PHE A 324 11.36 17.13 -14.44
C PHE A 324 11.01 18.49 -13.82
N THR A 325 9.78 18.94 -14.00
CA THR A 325 9.25 20.14 -13.34
C THR A 325 8.52 19.72 -12.08
N ALA A 326 8.80 20.38 -10.97
CA ALA A 326 8.14 20.14 -9.71
C ALA A 326 7.57 21.42 -9.08
N LEU A 327 6.46 21.28 -8.38
CA LEU A 327 5.93 22.30 -7.47
C LEU A 327 6.46 22.04 -6.06
N VAL A 328 6.78 23.11 -5.34
CA VAL A 328 7.27 23.02 -3.97
C VAL A 328 6.08 23.05 -3.02
N ILE A 329 6.01 22.08 -2.12
CA ILE A 329 5.08 22.06 -0.99
C ILE A 329 5.79 22.72 0.19
N ASP A 330 5.11 23.66 0.82
CA ASP A 330 5.58 24.28 2.04
C ASP A 330 5.01 23.55 3.25
N PRO A 331 5.83 22.77 4.00
CA PRO A 331 5.36 22.00 5.14
C PRO A 331 4.81 22.89 6.26
N ASP A 332 5.31 24.14 6.37
CA ASP A 332 4.92 25.08 7.43
C ASP A 332 3.42 25.45 7.32
N LEU A 333 2.84 25.39 6.11
CA LEU A 333 1.39 25.61 5.89
C LEU A 333 0.53 24.57 6.61
N ASN A 334 1.01 23.32 6.68
CA ASN A 334 0.28 22.23 7.33
C ASN A 334 0.43 22.28 8.85
N GLU A 335 1.55 22.79 9.35
CA GLU A 335 1.76 22.95 10.79
C GLU A 335 0.69 23.86 11.42
N HIS A 336 0.19 24.85 10.66
CA HIS A 336 -0.92 25.71 11.10
C HIS A 336 -2.19 24.94 11.45
N LEU A 337 -2.44 23.79 10.81
CA LEU A 337 -3.66 23.00 10.97
C LEU A 337 -3.69 22.15 12.25
N VAL A 338 -2.56 22.04 12.97
CA VAL A 338 -2.39 21.17 14.15
C VAL A 338 -2.23 21.98 15.46
N GLY A 339 -2.52 23.28 15.42
CA GLY A 339 -2.35 24.19 16.56
C GLY A 339 -3.29 23.93 17.77
N PRO A 340 -2.89 24.28 19.00
CA PRO A 340 -3.66 24.02 20.22
C PRO A 340 -4.90 24.93 20.39
N ASP A 341 -4.95 26.05 19.67
CA ASP A 341 -6.00 27.08 19.79
C ASP A 341 -7.33 26.72 19.09
N GLY A 342 -7.40 25.50 18.54
CA GLY A 342 -8.60 24.93 17.93
C GLY A 342 -8.76 25.23 16.43
N PRO A 343 -9.77 24.63 15.78
CA PRO A 343 -9.88 24.61 14.31
C PRO A 343 -10.03 25.99 13.67
N VAL A 344 -10.81 26.89 14.29
CA VAL A 344 -11.02 28.24 13.75
C VAL A 344 -9.71 29.03 13.76
N ALA A 345 -8.97 29.00 14.86
CA ALA A 345 -7.68 29.67 14.94
C ALA A 345 -6.69 29.07 13.94
N ALA A 346 -6.61 27.73 13.85
CA ALA A 346 -5.76 27.01 12.90
C ALA A 346 -5.99 27.45 11.45
N VAL A 347 -7.26 27.52 11.02
CA VAL A 347 -7.63 27.99 9.67
C VAL A 347 -7.28 29.47 9.47
N GLN A 348 -7.46 30.32 10.49
CA GLN A 348 -7.08 31.73 10.40
C GLN A 348 -5.57 31.92 10.23
N HIS A 349 -4.74 31.09 10.86
CA HIS A 349 -3.28 31.11 10.66
C HIS A 349 -2.91 30.73 9.23
N LEU A 350 -3.55 29.68 8.67
CA LEU A 350 -3.33 29.29 7.28
C LEU A 350 -3.78 30.39 6.30
N LEU A 351 -4.99 30.94 6.46
CA LEU A 351 -5.51 32.01 5.60
C LEU A 351 -4.61 33.26 5.67
N ALA A 352 -4.10 33.59 6.85
CA ALA A 352 -3.13 34.66 7.06
C ALA A 352 -1.84 34.43 6.25
N ASP A 353 -1.29 33.22 6.24
CA ASP A 353 -0.12 32.91 5.39
C ASP A 353 -0.45 33.09 3.91
N LEU A 354 -1.55 32.49 3.43
CA LEU A 354 -1.97 32.62 2.04
C LEU A 354 -2.20 34.08 1.62
N ALA A 355 -2.73 34.91 2.52
CA ALA A 355 -2.89 36.34 2.30
C ALA A 355 -1.54 37.06 2.18
N VAL A 356 -0.59 36.81 3.09
CA VAL A 356 0.78 37.36 3.00
C VAL A 356 1.43 36.97 1.67
N ARG A 357 1.30 35.71 1.25
CA ARG A 357 1.83 35.22 -0.05
C ARG A 357 1.19 35.93 -1.24
N SER A 358 -0.13 36.13 -1.21
CA SER A 358 -0.88 36.81 -2.26
C SER A 358 -0.54 38.29 -2.38
N TRP A 359 -0.40 38.99 -1.25
CA TRP A 359 -0.27 40.46 -1.22
C TRP A 359 1.16 40.95 -1.35
N THR A 360 2.15 40.08 -1.11
CA THR A 360 3.55 40.42 -1.33
C THR A 360 3.81 40.55 -2.83
N GLU A 361 4.26 41.70 -3.34
CA GLU A 361 4.49 41.93 -4.79
C GLU A 361 3.35 41.37 -5.69
N PRO A 362 2.13 41.93 -5.62
CA PRO A 362 0.90 41.32 -6.16
C PRO A 362 0.84 41.30 -7.70
N VAL A 363 1.90 41.76 -8.38
CA VAL A 363 2.04 41.75 -9.84
C VAL A 363 2.71 40.48 -10.37
N ILE A 364 3.26 39.64 -9.47
CA ILE A 364 3.88 38.36 -9.82
C ILE A 364 2.85 37.25 -9.59
N PRO A 365 2.46 36.48 -10.62
CA PRO A 365 1.66 35.29 -10.44
C PRO A 365 2.39 34.29 -9.53
N ARG A 366 1.75 33.92 -8.44
CA ARG A 366 2.26 32.94 -7.47
C ARG A 366 1.35 31.74 -7.41
N GLN A 367 1.95 30.64 -6.98
CA GLN A 367 1.27 29.38 -6.76
C GLN A 367 1.66 28.79 -5.42
N THR A 368 0.78 27.97 -4.84
CA THR A 368 1.09 27.20 -3.65
C THR A 368 0.34 25.87 -3.67
N VAL A 369 0.86 24.90 -2.92
CA VAL A 369 0.27 23.57 -2.76
C VAL A 369 0.13 23.31 -1.27
N ILE A 370 -1.10 23.07 -0.83
CA ILE A 370 -1.44 22.68 0.54
C ILE A 370 -1.65 21.16 0.52
N THR A 371 -1.03 20.44 1.46
CA THR A 371 -1.14 18.96 1.51
C THR A 371 -1.67 18.49 2.86
N ILE A 372 -2.85 17.89 2.89
CA ILE A 372 -3.44 17.35 4.13
C ILE A 372 -3.29 15.84 4.13
N SER A 373 -2.29 15.35 4.88
CA SER A 373 -2.03 13.91 5.02
C SER A 373 -2.15 13.42 6.47
N ASP A 374 -2.20 14.32 7.46
CA ASP A 374 -2.32 13.97 8.88
C ASP A 374 -3.78 13.62 9.24
N PRO A 375 -4.07 12.45 9.83
CA PRO A 375 -5.42 12.07 10.25
C PRO A 375 -6.09 13.06 11.21
N SER A 376 -5.33 13.76 12.06
CA SER A 376 -5.84 14.78 12.98
C SER A 376 -6.30 16.03 12.24
N ALA A 377 -5.64 16.39 11.14
CA ALA A 377 -6.05 17.47 10.26
C ALA A 377 -7.26 17.12 9.38
N LEU A 378 -7.67 15.84 9.38
CA LEU A 378 -8.86 15.32 8.69
C LEU A 378 -10.09 15.21 9.61
N ASP A 379 -10.10 15.95 10.72
CA ASP A 379 -11.31 16.12 11.54
C ASP A 379 -12.42 16.83 10.76
N ALA A 380 -13.67 16.41 10.98
CA ALA A 380 -14.81 16.93 10.23
C ALA A 380 -15.03 18.43 10.44
N HIS A 381 -14.86 18.94 11.66
CA HIS A 381 -15.09 20.36 11.93
C HIS A 381 -13.96 21.21 11.36
N LEU A 382 -12.71 20.77 11.47
CA LEU A 382 -11.58 21.49 10.90
C LEU A 382 -11.67 21.56 9.37
N LEU A 383 -12.02 20.46 8.70
CA LEU A 383 -12.18 20.45 7.25
C LEU A 383 -13.31 21.36 6.78
N ASP A 384 -14.46 21.35 7.45
CA ASP A 384 -15.59 22.25 7.16
C ASP A 384 -15.17 23.73 7.24
N VAL A 385 -14.54 24.14 8.35
CA VAL A 385 -14.05 25.52 8.52
C VAL A 385 -12.97 25.86 7.48
N LEU A 386 -12.06 24.93 7.18
CA LEU A 386 -10.99 25.13 6.21
C LEU A 386 -11.55 25.33 4.80
N LEU A 387 -12.41 24.42 4.34
CA LEU A 387 -12.95 24.46 3.00
C LEU A 387 -13.84 25.68 2.79
N GLY A 388 -14.68 26.03 3.78
CA GLY A 388 -15.45 27.28 3.74
C GLY A 388 -14.56 28.52 3.69
N GLY A 389 -13.49 28.55 4.49
CA GLY A 389 -12.53 29.65 4.48
C GLY A 389 -11.81 29.81 3.14
N LEU A 390 -11.37 28.70 2.52
CA LEU A 390 -10.68 28.72 1.23
C LEU A 390 -11.62 29.03 0.06
N GLU A 391 -12.87 28.56 0.11
CA GLU A 391 -13.90 28.80 -0.91
C GLU A 391 -14.26 30.29 -1.02
N GLU A 392 -14.34 30.99 0.11
CA GLU A 392 -14.73 32.40 0.13
C GLU A 392 -13.55 33.38 -0.02
N ALA A 393 -12.31 32.93 0.16
CA ALA A 393 -11.13 33.78 0.22
C ALA A 393 -10.84 34.52 -1.11
N PRO A 394 -10.96 35.87 -1.17
CA PRO A 394 -10.85 36.61 -2.43
C PRO A 394 -9.42 36.74 -2.98
N PHE A 395 -8.43 36.37 -2.17
CA PHE A 395 -7.00 36.39 -2.48
C PHE A 395 -6.44 34.98 -2.83
N VAL A 396 -7.29 33.95 -2.82
CA VAL A 396 -6.98 32.58 -3.23
C VAL A 396 -7.77 32.24 -4.49
N ASP A 397 -7.15 31.53 -5.41
CA ASP A 397 -7.83 30.90 -6.55
C ASP A 397 -7.58 29.38 -6.47
N LEU A 398 -8.59 28.63 -6.04
CA LEU A 398 -8.50 27.18 -5.87
C LEU A 398 -8.56 26.47 -7.22
N ALA A 399 -7.58 25.63 -7.50
CA ALA A 399 -7.56 24.84 -8.71
C ALA A 399 -6.84 23.49 -8.50
N PRO A 400 -7.23 22.43 -9.22
CA PRO A 400 -6.55 21.14 -9.11
C PRO A 400 -5.15 21.23 -9.74
N LEU A 401 -4.22 20.36 -9.31
CA LEU A 401 -2.81 20.38 -9.73
C LEU A 401 -2.58 20.50 -11.24
N PRO A 402 -3.36 19.86 -12.15
CA PRO A 402 -3.17 20.04 -13.59
C PRO A 402 -3.26 21.50 -14.06
N VAL A 403 -4.09 22.33 -13.41
CA VAL A 403 -4.24 23.75 -13.73
C VAL A 403 -2.99 24.53 -13.30
N LEU A 404 -2.46 24.26 -12.10
CA LEU A 404 -1.18 24.85 -11.65
C LEU A 404 -0.04 24.50 -12.60
N PHE A 405 0.10 23.22 -13.00
CA PHE A 405 1.12 22.84 -13.97
C PHE A 405 0.90 23.47 -15.35
N SER A 406 -0.34 23.74 -15.74
CA SER A 406 -0.63 24.41 -17.01
C SER A 406 -0.25 25.90 -16.98
N SER A 407 -0.37 26.57 -15.84
CA SER A 407 -0.03 27.99 -15.69
C SER A 407 1.47 28.23 -15.84
N ILE A 408 2.30 27.27 -15.43
CA ILE A 408 3.76 27.33 -15.55
C ILE A 408 4.32 26.71 -16.83
N ALA A 409 3.49 26.08 -17.66
CA ALA A 409 3.95 25.36 -18.86
C ALA A 409 4.60 26.28 -19.91
N THR A 410 4.30 27.58 -19.88
CA THR A 410 4.88 28.58 -20.79
C THR A 410 6.17 29.21 -20.27
N LEU A 411 6.59 28.92 -19.03
CA LEU A 411 7.84 29.42 -18.49
C LEU A 411 9.03 28.86 -19.26
N ASP A 412 10.06 29.67 -19.44
CA ASP A 412 11.32 29.22 -20.04
C ASP A 412 12.01 28.24 -19.07
N PRO A 413 12.21 26.96 -19.45
CA PRO A 413 12.83 25.98 -18.57
C PRO A 413 14.21 26.39 -18.05
N ASP A 414 14.95 27.21 -18.81
CA ASP A 414 16.30 27.64 -18.43
C ASP A 414 16.28 28.73 -17.33
N THR A 415 15.11 29.32 -17.07
CA THR A 415 14.89 30.28 -15.97
C THR A 415 14.45 29.62 -14.67
N ILE A 416 13.98 28.37 -14.73
CA ILE A 416 13.51 27.63 -13.55
C ILE A 416 14.73 27.06 -12.80
N PRO A 417 14.88 27.32 -11.50
CA PRO A 417 16.04 26.87 -10.73
C PRO A 417 16.09 25.34 -10.64
N LEU A 418 17.26 24.77 -10.93
CA LEU A 418 17.55 23.36 -10.70
C LEU A 418 17.85 23.15 -9.21
N LYS A 419 17.18 22.18 -8.59
CA LYS A 419 17.40 21.75 -7.20
C LYS A 419 17.84 20.29 -7.17
N THR A 420 18.55 19.93 -6.11
CA THR A 420 18.93 18.54 -5.81
C THR A 420 17.98 17.98 -4.75
N LEU A 421 17.71 16.68 -4.78
CA LEU A 421 16.91 16.01 -3.76
C LEU A 421 17.72 15.77 -2.48
N TRP A 422 17.06 15.95 -1.33
CA TRP A 422 17.58 15.64 0.00
C TRP A 422 16.69 14.57 0.66
N PRO A 423 16.96 13.28 0.40
CA PRO A 423 16.07 12.20 0.78
C PRO A 423 16.17 11.84 2.27
N GLU A 424 15.05 11.38 2.82
CA GLU A 424 15.03 10.68 4.10
C GLU A 424 15.55 9.23 3.97
N PRO A 425 16.02 8.62 5.07
CA PRO A 425 16.43 7.22 5.07
C PRO A 425 15.28 6.29 4.69
N VAL A 426 15.52 5.40 3.74
CA VAL A 426 14.55 4.42 3.26
C VAL A 426 14.53 3.19 4.17
N ALA A 427 13.34 2.75 4.57
CA ALA A 427 13.18 1.45 5.24
C ALA A 427 13.40 0.31 4.24
N SER A 428 14.34 -0.60 4.54
CA SER A 428 14.71 -1.66 3.60
C SER A 428 13.58 -2.68 3.39
N ALA A 429 13.18 -2.88 2.12
CA ALA A 429 12.27 -3.97 1.74
C ALA A 429 12.98 -5.33 1.54
N ALA A 430 14.31 -5.40 1.70
CA ALA A 430 15.08 -6.61 1.41
C ALA A 430 14.69 -7.82 2.27
N ALA A 431 14.28 -7.59 3.52
CA ALA A 431 13.76 -8.64 4.39
C ALA A 431 12.42 -9.19 3.86
N LYS A 432 11.52 -8.31 3.41
CA LYS A 432 10.21 -8.67 2.85
C LYS A 432 10.36 -9.55 1.60
N ILE A 433 11.34 -9.25 0.73
CA ILE A 433 11.56 -10.01 -0.50
C ILE A 433 11.96 -11.47 -0.25
N ARG A 434 12.86 -11.71 0.71
CA ARG A 434 13.44 -13.04 0.93
C ARG A 434 12.35 -14.09 1.17
N ASP A 435 11.36 -13.72 1.97
CA ASP A 435 10.29 -14.64 2.36
C ASP A 435 9.15 -14.62 1.34
N ARG A 436 8.97 -13.50 0.62
CA ARG A 436 7.99 -13.34 -0.47
C ARG A 436 8.31 -14.17 -1.70
N GLY A 437 9.57 -14.25 -2.15
CA GLY A 437 9.93 -14.89 -3.42
C GLY A 437 9.55 -16.38 -3.48
N LEU A 438 9.66 -17.10 -2.37
CA LEU A 438 9.22 -18.50 -2.32
C LEU A 438 7.69 -18.61 -2.41
N VAL A 439 6.96 -17.68 -1.78
CA VAL A 439 5.50 -17.62 -1.86
C VAL A 439 5.03 -17.30 -3.27
N GLU A 440 5.67 -16.37 -3.98
CA GLU A 440 5.38 -16.05 -5.39
C GLU A 440 5.44 -17.31 -6.27
N ILE A 441 6.55 -18.05 -6.20
CA ILE A 441 6.73 -19.29 -6.98
C ILE A 441 5.70 -20.35 -6.55
N THR A 442 5.34 -20.40 -5.27
CA THR A 442 4.34 -21.33 -4.75
C THR A 442 2.95 -21.02 -5.33
N ILE A 443 2.55 -19.75 -5.40
CA ILE A 443 1.28 -19.33 -6.01
C ILE A 443 1.30 -19.62 -7.51
N GLU A 444 2.39 -19.34 -8.22
CA GLU A 444 2.53 -19.64 -9.65
C GLU A 444 2.41 -21.15 -9.95
N ALA A 445 3.04 -21.98 -9.10
CA ALA A 445 2.93 -23.43 -9.19
C ALA A 445 1.50 -23.90 -8.93
N TYR A 446 0.82 -23.32 -7.93
CA TYR A 446 -0.59 -23.61 -7.67
C TYR A 446 -1.49 -23.17 -8.83
N GLN A 447 -1.26 -21.98 -9.40
CA GLN A 447 -2.01 -21.50 -10.57
C GLN A 447 -1.81 -22.39 -11.80
N SER A 448 -0.58 -22.87 -12.02
CA SER A 448 -0.26 -23.82 -13.09
C SER A 448 -0.97 -25.17 -12.90
N LEU A 449 -1.20 -25.57 -11.65
CA LEU A 449 -1.93 -26.78 -11.29
C LEU A 449 -3.43 -26.67 -11.62
N VAL A 450 -4.11 -25.63 -11.13
CA VAL A 450 -5.58 -25.53 -11.23
C VAL A 450 -6.08 -24.88 -12.54
N GLY A 451 -5.21 -24.13 -13.21
CA GLY A 451 -5.52 -23.38 -14.43
C GLY A 451 -6.58 -22.27 -14.26
N GLY A 452 -6.60 -21.34 -15.23
CA GLY A 452 -7.58 -20.25 -15.30
C GLY A 452 -7.37 -19.14 -14.25
N ARG A 453 -8.24 -18.12 -14.29
CA ARG A 453 -8.35 -17.12 -13.21
C ARG A 453 -9.35 -17.65 -12.18
N ARG A 454 -8.90 -17.84 -10.94
CA ARG A 454 -9.71 -18.39 -9.86
C ARG A 454 -9.73 -17.46 -8.66
N PRO A 455 -10.88 -17.32 -7.97
CA PRO A 455 -10.99 -16.46 -6.79
C PRO A 455 -10.00 -16.86 -5.68
N GLU A 456 -9.73 -18.15 -5.52
CA GLU A 456 -8.82 -18.63 -4.48
C GLU A 456 -7.38 -18.18 -4.75
N ILE A 457 -6.93 -18.19 -6.02
CA ILE A 457 -5.60 -17.69 -6.41
C ILE A 457 -5.53 -16.17 -6.25
N ALA A 458 -6.59 -15.46 -6.65
CA ALA A 458 -6.66 -14.01 -6.48
C ALA A 458 -6.51 -13.64 -4.99
N HIS A 459 -7.21 -14.34 -4.10
CA HIS A 459 -7.10 -14.12 -2.66
C HIS A 459 -5.68 -14.35 -2.10
N LEU A 460 -4.96 -15.36 -2.59
CA LEU A 460 -3.56 -15.58 -2.19
C LEU A 460 -2.65 -14.45 -2.69
N ASN A 461 -2.89 -13.94 -3.89
CA ASN A 461 -2.19 -12.76 -4.40
C ASN A 461 -2.51 -11.52 -3.56
N ASP A 462 -3.76 -11.30 -3.16
CA ASP A 462 -4.15 -10.17 -2.30
C ASP A 462 -3.45 -10.24 -0.93
N LEU A 463 -3.37 -11.43 -0.32
CA LEU A 463 -2.62 -11.65 0.92
C LEU A 463 -1.13 -11.35 0.74
N LEU A 464 -0.58 -11.76 -0.40
CA LEU A 464 0.81 -11.49 -0.74
C LEU A 464 1.03 -9.99 -0.96
N GLU A 465 0.16 -9.30 -1.68
CA GLU A 465 0.21 -7.85 -1.89
C GLU A 465 0.10 -7.07 -0.58
N ALA A 466 -0.75 -7.51 0.36
CA ALA A 466 -0.84 -6.88 1.68
C ALA A 466 0.53 -6.80 2.39
N THR A 467 1.42 -7.77 2.19
CA THR A 467 2.80 -7.73 2.75
C THR A 467 3.66 -6.58 2.23
N ALA A 468 3.27 -5.97 1.10
CA ALA A 468 3.99 -4.84 0.54
C ALA A 468 3.70 -3.51 1.25
N ALA A 469 2.65 -3.46 2.07
CA ALA A 469 2.27 -2.32 2.89
C ALA A 469 3.48 -1.73 3.64
N ALA A 470 3.67 -0.42 3.57
CA ALA A 470 4.85 0.27 4.11
C ALA A 470 4.94 0.15 5.64
N GLU A 471 3.79 0.24 6.33
CA GLU A 471 3.67 0.13 7.79
C GLU A 471 3.85 -1.29 8.35
N LEU A 472 3.74 -2.33 7.52
CA LEU A 472 3.99 -3.69 7.98
C LEU A 472 5.50 -3.96 8.08
N ASP A 473 5.98 -4.26 9.28
CA ASP A 473 7.33 -4.78 9.48
C ASP A 473 7.42 -6.28 9.11
N THR A 474 8.63 -6.83 9.11
CA THR A 474 8.87 -8.25 8.78
C THR A 474 8.10 -9.21 9.70
N GLY A 475 7.97 -8.89 10.99
CA GLY A 475 7.26 -9.72 11.95
C GLY A 475 5.75 -9.70 11.75
N GLN A 476 5.18 -8.55 11.39
CA GLN A 476 3.77 -8.42 11.04
C GLN A 476 3.44 -9.02 9.67
N GLY A 477 4.41 -9.11 8.76
CA GLY A 477 4.26 -9.76 7.45
C GLY A 477 4.28 -11.30 7.51
N GLU A 478 4.99 -11.91 8.46
CA GLU A 478 5.15 -13.37 8.55
C GLU A 478 3.81 -14.14 8.63
N PRO A 479 2.78 -13.71 9.39
CA PRO A 479 1.47 -14.34 9.40
C PRO A 479 0.79 -14.40 8.01
N TYR A 480 0.95 -13.36 7.18
CA TYR A 480 0.38 -13.34 5.83
C TYR A 480 1.03 -14.39 4.94
N LEU A 481 2.36 -14.46 4.97
CA LEU A 481 3.10 -15.46 4.21
C LEU A 481 2.75 -16.89 4.68
N ARG A 482 2.64 -17.10 6.00
CA ARG A 482 2.20 -18.37 6.59
C ARG A 482 0.80 -18.76 6.10
N ALA A 483 -0.13 -17.81 6.05
CA ALA A 483 -1.49 -18.08 5.56
C ALA A 483 -1.49 -18.58 4.12
N VAL A 484 -0.61 -18.04 3.25
CA VAL A 484 -0.46 -18.55 1.88
C VAL A 484 0.11 -19.97 1.87
N TYR A 485 1.13 -20.26 2.69
CA TYR A 485 1.66 -21.62 2.80
C TYR A 485 0.63 -22.62 3.30
N ASP A 486 -0.12 -22.27 4.35
CA ASP A 486 -1.16 -23.13 4.93
C ASP A 486 -2.27 -23.42 3.90
N ALA A 487 -2.66 -22.43 3.10
CA ALA A 487 -3.63 -22.61 2.02
C ALA A 487 -3.13 -23.57 0.93
N VAL A 488 -1.85 -23.51 0.58
CA VAL A 488 -1.25 -24.42 -0.41
C VAL A 488 -1.09 -25.83 0.17
N LEU A 489 -0.75 -25.98 1.46
CA LEU A 489 -0.68 -27.28 2.11
C LEU A 489 -2.03 -28.01 2.08
N VAL A 490 -3.13 -27.31 2.32
CA VAL A 490 -4.49 -27.87 2.20
C VAL A 490 -4.75 -28.42 0.80
N VAL A 491 -4.23 -27.76 -0.24
CA VAL A 491 -4.35 -28.24 -1.63
C VAL A 491 -3.49 -29.48 -1.86
N LEU A 492 -2.26 -29.51 -1.34
CA LEU A 492 -1.37 -30.67 -1.47
C LEU A 492 -1.96 -31.91 -0.75
N ASP A 493 -2.49 -31.73 0.44
CA ASP A 493 -3.13 -32.79 1.24
C ASP A 493 -4.44 -33.30 0.61
N ALA A 494 -4.98 -32.62 -0.41
CA ALA A 494 -6.17 -33.07 -1.13
C ALA A 494 -5.88 -34.20 -2.13
N PHE A 495 -4.61 -34.58 -2.35
CA PHE A 495 -4.22 -35.63 -3.29
C PHE A 495 -3.81 -36.91 -2.57
N GLU A 496 -4.56 -37.99 -2.82
CA GLU A 496 -4.24 -39.30 -2.27
C GLU A 496 -3.78 -40.27 -3.36
N ALA A 497 -2.71 -41.02 -3.08
CA ALA A 497 -2.33 -42.16 -3.90
C ALA A 497 -2.02 -43.34 -2.96
N PRO A 498 -2.32 -44.57 -3.35
CA PRO A 498 -2.07 -45.72 -2.51
C PRO A 498 -0.56 -45.94 -2.30
N ASP A 499 -0.19 -46.23 -1.05
CA ASP A 499 1.21 -46.32 -0.59
C ASP A 499 1.98 -47.50 -1.17
N ASP A 500 1.30 -48.55 -1.65
CA ASP A 500 1.94 -49.73 -2.21
C ASP A 500 1.00 -50.47 -3.19
N GLN A 501 1.28 -50.38 -4.49
CA GLN A 501 0.61 -51.19 -5.50
C GLN A 501 1.56 -52.26 -6.07
N ASN A 502 1.14 -53.53 -5.96
CA ASN A 502 1.82 -54.66 -6.57
C ASN A 502 1.21 -54.97 -7.94
N VAL A 503 1.99 -54.81 -9.00
CA VAL A 503 1.54 -55.06 -10.38
C VAL A 503 2.38 -56.18 -11.00
N ARG A 504 1.70 -57.24 -11.45
CA ARG A 504 2.35 -58.36 -12.13
C ARG A 504 2.32 -58.16 -13.64
N LEU A 505 3.49 -58.15 -14.26
CA LEU A 505 3.61 -58.08 -15.72
C LEU A 505 3.45 -59.47 -16.34
N THR A 506 2.58 -59.56 -17.35
CA THR A 506 2.37 -60.77 -18.16
C THR A 506 3.20 -60.78 -19.45
N SER A 507 3.82 -59.65 -19.80
CA SER A 507 4.63 -59.45 -21.01
C SER A 507 5.81 -58.51 -20.72
N ARG A 508 6.84 -58.51 -21.60
CA ARG A 508 8.00 -57.60 -21.46
C ARG A 508 7.60 -56.13 -21.54
N ARG A 509 6.67 -55.80 -22.41
CA ARG A 509 6.08 -54.46 -22.55
C ARG A 509 4.63 -54.54 -22.09
N ALA A 510 4.24 -53.68 -21.16
CA ALA A 510 2.93 -53.73 -20.53
C ALA A 510 2.55 -52.37 -19.96
N THR A 511 1.25 -52.18 -19.74
CA THR A 511 0.71 -50.96 -19.14
C THR A 511 0.43 -51.19 -17.67
N VAL A 512 1.05 -50.38 -16.81
CA VAL A 512 0.84 -50.36 -15.36
C VAL A 512 -0.22 -49.29 -15.05
N PRO A 513 -1.36 -49.65 -14.45
CA PRO A 513 -2.33 -48.66 -14.02
C PRO A 513 -1.84 -48.00 -12.73
N PHE A 514 -1.73 -46.68 -12.73
CA PHE A 514 -1.55 -45.87 -11.54
C PHE A 514 -2.88 -45.20 -11.19
N THR A 515 -3.24 -45.18 -9.91
CA THR A 515 -4.49 -44.57 -9.45
C THR A 515 -4.15 -43.43 -8.49
N VAL A 516 -4.70 -42.26 -8.75
CA VAL A 516 -4.54 -41.06 -7.93
C VAL A 516 -5.91 -40.43 -7.73
N ASP A 517 -6.23 -40.07 -6.50
CA ASP A 517 -7.45 -39.37 -6.14
C ASP A 517 -7.18 -37.86 -6.08
N ASN A 518 -8.05 -37.09 -6.73
CA ASN A 518 -8.06 -35.64 -6.65
C ASN A 518 -9.24 -35.22 -5.78
N GLY A 519 -8.98 -34.87 -4.52
CA GLY A 519 -10.00 -34.42 -3.57
C GLY A 519 -10.52 -32.99 -3.82
N LEU A 520 -9.94 -32.27 -4.78
CA LEU A 520 -10.42 -30.93 -5.14
C LEU A 520 -11.71 -31.01 -5.97
N SER A 521 -12.54 -29.98 -5.88
CA SER A 521 -13.77 -29.85 -6.67
C SER A 521 -13.53 -29.51 -8.14
N VAL A 522 -12.26 -29.37 -8.54
CA VAL A 522 -11.85 -28.83 -9.84
C VAL A 522 -10.81 -29.72 -10.52
N PRO A 523 -10.74 -29.74 -11.86
CA PRO A 523 -9.69 -30.47 -12.57
C PRO A 523 -8.34 -29.82 -12.32
N VAL A 524 -7.28 -30.63 -12.25
CA VAL A 524 -5.91 -30.15 -12.12
C VAL A 524 -4.98 -30.74 -13.16
N HIS A 525 -3.99 -29.96 -13.57
CA HIS A 525 -2.90 -30.34 -14.46
C HIS A 525 -1.68 -30.74 -13.62
N VAL A 526 -1.10 -31.90 -13.92
CA VAL A 526 0.05 -32.44 -13.20
C VAL A 526 1.08 -33.01 -14.18
N ARG A 527 2.34 -33.04 -13.75
CA ARG A 527 3.42 -33.75 -14.44
C ARG A 527 3.92 -34.89 -13.56
N MET A 528 3.95 -36.10 -14.09
CA MET A 528 4.44 -37.28 -13.39
C MET A 528 5.85 -37.62 -13.86
N HIS A 529 6.75 -37.83 -12.90
CA HIS A 529 8.10 -38.35 -13.11
C HIS A 529 8.16 -39.82 -12.75
N LEU A 530 8.76 -40.61 -13.64
CA LEU A 530 8.86 -42.06 -13.56
C LEU A 530 10.31 -42.45 -13.36
N GLU A 531 10.63 -43.02 -12.20
CA GLU A 531 11.97 -43.51 -11.88
C GLU A 531 11.98 -45.02 -11.65
N SER A 532 13.05 -45.70 -12.08
CA SER A 532 13.24 -47.13 -11.88
C SER A 532 14.64 -47.46 -11.36
N ASP A 533 14.76 -48.57 -10.62
CA ASP A 533 16.03 -49.16 -10.17
C ASP A 533 16.90 -49.77 -11.30
N GLY A 534 16.69 -49.34 -12.55
CA GLY A 534 17.39 -49.80 -13.76
C GLY A 534 16.82 -51.07 -14.39
N ARG A 535 15.73 -51.62 -13.84
CA ARG A 535 15.09 -52.86 -14.33
C ARG A 535 13.89 -52.61 -15.24
N LEU A 536 13.33 -51.41 -15.25
CA LEU A 536 12.30 -50.96 -16.17
C LEU A 536 12.86 -49.89 -17.11
N ASP A 537 12.31 -49.84 -18.31
CA ASP A 537 12.53 -48.82 -19.32
C ASP A 537 11.18 -48.15 -19.63
N PHE A 538 11.20 -46.87 -20.00
CA PHE A 538 9.99 -46.07 -20.26
C PHE A 538 9.96 -45.65 -21.74
N PRO A 539 9.25 -46.39 -22.61
CA PRO A 539 9.34 -46.16 -24.05
C PRO A 539 8.80 -44.81 -24.52
N ASP A 540 7.89 -44.21 -23.74
CA ASP A 540 7.25 -42.93 -24.06
C ASP A 540 7.94 -41.74 -23.35
N GLY A 541 9.06 -42.00 -22.66
CA GLY A 541 9.75 -41.03 -21.81
C GLY A 541 9.50 -41.27 -20.31
N ASP A 542 10.35 -40.67 -19.48
CA ASP A 542 10.29 -40.69 -18.01
C ASP A 542 9.35 -39.60 -17.43
N THR A 543 8.74 -38.79 -18.28
CA THR A 543 7.83 -37.71 -17.91
C THR A 543 6.47 -37.86 -18.61
N LEU A 544 5.37 -37.68 -17.87
CA LEU A 544 4.00 -37.80 -18.39
C LEU A 544 3.11 -36.67 -17.84
N ASP A 545 2.61 -35.81 -18.71
CA ASP A 545 1.62 -34.79 -18.37
C ASP A 545 0.21 -35.41 -18.33
N ALA A 546 -0.57 -35.12 -17.29
CA ALA A 546 -1.95 -35.58 -17.13
C ALA A 546 -2.87 -34.51 -16.54
N THR A 547 -4.17 -34.66 -16.80
CA THR A 547 -5.21 -33.86 -16.14
C THR A 547 -6.04 -34.76 -15.24
N LEU A 548 -6.04 -34.47 -13.94
CA LEU A 548 -6.80 -35.20 -12.93
C LEU A 548 -8.16 -34.54 -12.77
N SER A 549 -9.23 -35.25 -13.10
CA SER A 549 -10.61 -34.81 -12.82
C SER A 549 -10.92 -34.99 -11.33
N PRO A 550 -11.91 -34.29 -10.75
CA PRO A 550 -12.34 -34.52 -9.37
C PRO A 550 -12.66 -36.01 -9.09
N GLY A 551 -12.16 -36.53 -7.96
CA GLY A 551 -12.26 -37.93 -7.55
C GLY A 551 -11.15 -38.83 -8.12
N THR A 552 -11.46 -40.12 -8.29
CA THR A 552 -10.46 -41.14 -8.62
C THR A 552 -10.08 -41.16 -10.10
N ASN A 553 -8.80 -40.96 -10.40
CA ASN A 553 -8.23 -40.99 -11.75
C ASN A 553 -7.37 -42.22 -11.94
N ARG A 554 -7.50 -42.86 -13.11
CA ARG A 554 -6.71 -44.04 -13.49
C ARG A 554 -5.84 -43.72 -14.69
N ILE A 555 -4.53 -43.70 -14.47
CA ILE A 555 -3.51 -43.32 -15.44
C ILE A 555 -2.81 -44.58 -15.92
N SER A 556 -2.56 -44.67 -17.23
CA SER A 556 -1.96 -45.84 -17.87
C SER A 556 -0.50 -45.55 -18.21
N ILE A 557 0.43 -46.23 -17.55
CA ILE A 557 1.88 -46.01 -17.71
C ILE A 557 2.49 -47.16 -18.50
N LEU A 558 3.12 -46.87 -19.64
CA LEU A 558 3.77 -47.88 -20.46
C LEU A 558 5.17 -48.18 -19.92
N VAL A 559 5.43 -49.42 -19.53
CA VAL A 559 6.74 -49.87 -19.02
C VAL A 559 7.26 -51.07 -19.81
N GLU A 560 8.58 -51.16 -19.93
CA GLU A 560 9.28 -52.29 -20.55
C GLU A 560 10.29 -52.91 -19.58
N ALA A 561 10.11 -54.18 -19.22
CA ALA A 561 10.97 -54.88 -18.28
C ALA A 561 12.28 -55.36 -18.94
N ARG A 562 13.41 -54.87 -18.44
CA ARG A 562 14.77 -55.24 -18.88
C ARG A 562 15.25 -56.55 -18.26
N THR A 563 14.83 -56.83 -17.02
CA THR A 563 15.22 -58.04 -16.28
C THR A 563 14.01 -58.73 -15.63
N SER A 564 14.18 -59.99 -15.24
CA SER A 564 13.15 -60.75 -14.52
C SER A 564 13.28 -60.52 -13.01
N GLY A 565 12.15 -60.54 -12.30
CA GLY A 565 12.10 -60.30 -10.86
C GLY A 565 11.25 -59.08 -10.49
N ASP A 566 11.37 -58.65 -9.24
CA ASP A 566 10.68 -57.46 -8.72
C ASP A 566 11.50 -56.21 -9.08
N ALA A 567 10.88 -55.26 -9.77
CA ALA A 567 11.44 -53.95 -10.10
C ALA A 567 10.69 -52.87 -9.32
N ARG A 568 11.40 -51.86 -8.83
CA ARG A 568 10.79 -50.69 -8.19
C ARG A 568 10.52 -49.62 -9.23
N LEU A 569 9.30 -49.11 -9.25
CA LEU A 569 8.85 -47.96 -10.02
C LEU A 569 8.43 -46.87 -9.04
N GLN A 570 9.17 -45.77 -8.96
CA GLN A 570 8.77 -44.60 -8.19
C GLN A 570 8.06 -43.62 -9.13
N ILE A 571 6.87 -43.20 -8.74
CA ILE A 571 6.08 -42.20 -9.45
C ILE A 571 5.99 -40.99 -8.55
N THR A 572 6.50 -39.86 -9.03
CA THR A 572 6.41 -38.57 -8.32
C THR A 572 5.52 -37.64 -9.13
N VAL A 573 4.42 -37.19 -8.53
CA VAL A 573 3.47 -36.26 -9.13
C VAL A 573 3.86 -34.85 -8.72
N ARG A 574 4.09 -33.97 -9.70
CA ARG A 574 4.51 -32.57 -9.50
C ARG A 574 3.60 -31.59 -10.23
N SER A 575 3.65 -30.33 -9.80
CA SER A 575 3.06 -29.21 -10.53
C SER A 575 3.72 -29.05 -11.90
N PRO A 576 2.98 -28.59 -12.93
CA PRO A 576 3.48 -28.48 -14.29
C PRO A 576 4.25 -27.17 -14.55
N ASP A 577 4.61 -26.42 -13.51
CA ASP A 577 5.38 -25.17 -13.58
C ASP A 577 6.84 -25.44 -13.99
N PRO A 578 7.60 -24.41 -14.42
CA PRO A 578 8.98 -24.58 -14.87
C PRO A 578 9.94 -25.11 -13.80
N SER A 579 9.65 -24.84 -12.52
CA SER A 579 10.47 -25.27 -11.39
C SER A 579 10.03 -26.62 -10.81
N GLU A 580 8.85 -27.11 -11.21
CA GLU A 580 8.18 -28.31 -10.71
C GLU A 580 8.16 -28.35 -9.17
N LEU A 581 7.88 -27.20 -8.56
CA LEU A 581 8.18 -26.95 -7.16
C LEU A 581 7.25 -27.74 -6.21
N LEU A 582 5.97 -27.87 -6.56
CA LEU A 582 4.99 -28.56 -5.72
C LEU A 582 5.00 -30.05 -6.03
N GLN A 583 5.55 -30.85 -5.11
CA GLN A 583 5.38 -32.28 -5.14
C GLN A 583 4.06 -32.65 -4.47
N LEU A 584 3.07 -33.03 -5.27
CA LEU A 584 1.74 -33.41 -4.80
C LEU A 584 1.75 -34.78 -4.15
N GLN A 585 2.49 -35.73 -4.74
CA GLN A 585 2.54 -37.08 -4.22
C GLN A 585 3.78 -37.85 -4.69
N SER A 586 4.24 -38.83 -3.91
CA SER A 586 5.23 -39.82 -4.35
C SER A 586 4.82 -41.22 -3.92
N SER A 587 4.72 -42.14 -4.87
CA SER A 587 4.31 -43.53 -4.62
C SER A 587 5.32 -44.50 -5.22
N THR A 588 5.60 -45.59 -4.51
CA THR A 588 6.44 -46.68 -4.99
C THR A 588 5.59 -47.89 -5.36
N LEU A 589 5.68 -48.30 -6.63
CA LEU A 589 5.08 -49.54 -7.11
C LEU A 589 6.12 -50.65 -7.24
N LEU A 590 5.72 -51.84 -6.83
CA LEU A 590 6.48 -53.07 -7.06
C LEU A 590 5.94 -53.76 -8.30
N VAL A 591 6.76 -53.77 -9.35
CA VAL A 591 6.42 -54.36 -10.64
C VAL A 591 7.10 -55.73 -10.75
N ARG A 592 6.32 -56.80 -10.60
CA ARG A 592 6.81 -58.18 -10.66
C ARG A 592 6.77 -58.71 -12.09
N SER A 593 7.94 -58.92 -12.69
CA SER A 593 8.09 -59.52 -14.02
C SER A 593 8.34 -61.02 -13.94
N THR A 594 7.39 -61.83 -14.41
CA THR A 594 7.55 -63.30 -14.49
C THR A 594 7.93 -63.73 -15.90
N GLN A 595 9.23 -63.69 -16.24
CA GLN A 595 9.77 -64.48 -17.36
C GLN A 595 10.44 -65.75 -16.85
N LEU A 596 10.25 -66.86 -17.59
CA LEU A 596 11.25 -67.92 -17.61
C LEU A 596 12.49 -67.37 -18.31
N SER A 597 13.63 -67.40 -17.63
CA SER A 597 14.92 -66.98 -18.19
C SER A 597 15.15 -67.64 -19.55
N GLY A 598 15.39 -66.84 -20.59
CA GLY A 598 15.74 -67.34 -21.93
C GLY A 598 17.01 -68.18 -21.93
N VAL A 599 17.91 -67.96 -20.96
CA VAL A 599 19.08 -68.80 -20.70
C VAL A 599 18.66 -70.18 -20.21
N GLY A 600 17.61 -70.28 -19.40
CA GLY A 600 17.03 -71.55 -18.96
C GLY A 600 16.44 -72.35 -20.12
N VAL A 601 15.79 -71.71 -21.09
CA VAL A 601 15.28 -72.37 -22.30
C VAL A 601 16.41 -72.79 -23.24
N PHE A 602 17.46 -71.97 -23.40
CA PHE A 602 18.64 -72.34 -24.17
C PHE A 602 19.45 -73.47 -23.51
N LEU A 603 19.57 -73.47 -22.18
CA LEU A 603 20.20 -74.55 -21.42
C LEU A 603 19.34 -75.82 -21.45
N LEU A 604 18.01 -75.71 -21.41
CA LEU A 604 17.12 -76.85 -21.53
C LEU A 604 17.15 -77.43 -22.95
N ALA A 605 17.13 -76.59 -23.99
CA ALA A 605 17.28 -77.01 -25.38
C ALA A 605 18.68 -77.60 -25.63
N GLY A 606 19.73 -76.99 -25.08
CA GLY A 606 21.09 -77.52 -25.10
C GLY A 606 21.22 -78.85 -24.37
N ALA A 607 20.62 -78.98 -23.18
CA ALA A 607 20.59 -80.21 -22.40
C ALA A 607 19.79 -81.31 -23.11
N LEU A 608 18.64 -80.99 -23.73
CA LEU A 608 17.87 -81.92 -24.56
C LEU A 608 18.64 -82.35 -25.81
N LEU A 609 19.44 -81.46 -26.40
CA LEU A 609 20.30 -81.78 -27.55
C LEU A 609 21.45 -82.70 -27.12
N VAL A 610 22.10 -82.42 -25.98
CA VAL A 610 23.10 -83.31 -25.38
C VAL A 610 22.49 -84.66 -25.02
N LEU A 611 21.29 -84.69 -24.44
CA LEU A 611 20.58 -85.91 -24.08
C LEU A 611 20.19 -86.73 -25.33
N GLY A 612 19.76 -86.06 -26.40
CA GLY A 612 19.47 -86.68 -27.70
C GLY A 612 20.72 -87.28 -28.36
N VAL A 613 21.85 -86.55 -28.33
CA VAL A 613 23.14 -87.04 -28.83
C VAL A 613 23.65 -88.22 -27.97
N TRP A 614 23.46 -88.16 -26.65
CA TRP A 614 23.83 -89.24 -25.73
C TRP A 614 23.01 -90.50 -25.96
N TRP A 615 21.68 -90.40 -26.13
CA TRP A 615 20.82 -91.53 -26.45
C TRP A 615 21.19 -92.18 -27.79
N PHE A 616 21.48 -91.37 -28.81
CA PHE A 616 21.93 -91.85 -30.12
C PHE A 616 23.27 -92.59 -30.06
N ARG A 617 24.17 -92.18 -29.15
CA ARG A 617 25.48 -92.82 -28.95
C ARG A 617 25.40 -94.07 -28.06
N SER A 618 24.51 -94.09 -27.07
CA SER A 618 24.27 -95.23 -26.17
C SER A 618 23.59 -96.41 -26.88
N ALA A 619 22.64 -96.14 -27.78
CA ALA A 619 22.00 -97.17 -28.61
C ALA A 619 22.96 -97.86 -29.62
N ARG A 620 24.16 -97.31 -29.84
CA ARG A 620 25.15 -97.86 -30.79
C ARG A 620 26.21 -98.78 -30.14
N ASN A 621 26.38 -98.76 -28.82
CA ASN A 621 27.44 -99.48 -28.11
C ASN A 621 26.93 -100.34 -26.93
N GLY A 622 25.90 -101.16 -27.15
CA GLY A 622 25.37 -102.10 -26.17
C GLY A 622 25.36 -103.56 -26.65
N ARG A 623 26.51 -104.24 -26.60
CA ARG A 623 26.59 -105.71 -26.53
C ARG A 623 27.69 -106.12 -25.54
N PRO A 624 27.35 -106.76 -24.42
CA PRO A 624 28.24 -107.67 -23.72
C PRO A 624 27.81 -109.12 -23.98
N ASN A 625 28.77 -109.99 -24.31
CA ASN A 625 28.60 -111.45 -24.30
C ASN A 625 29.34 -112.03 -23.07
N PRO A 626 28.86 -113.14 -22.48
CA PRO A 626 29.21 -113.58 -21.14
C PRO A 626 30.32 -114.64 -21.13
N SER A 627 30.97 -114.80 -19.97
CA SER A 627 31.57 -116.07 -19.55
C SER A 627 31.75 -116.08 -18.03
N ASP A 628 31.14 -117.08 -17.41
CA ASP A 628 31.28 -117.48 -16.00
C ASP A 628 32.72 -117.88 -15.64
N ASP A 629 33.17 -117.61 -14.41
CA ASP A 629 33.65 -118.68 -13.51
C ASP A 629 33.85 -118.24 -12.05
N TYR A 630 33.82 -119.25 -11.19
CA TYR A 630 33.89 -119.33 -9.72
C TYR A 630 34.94 -118.49 -8.96
N ALA A 631 34.56 -118.05 -7.74
CA ALA A 631 35.16 -118.45 -6.43
C ALA A 631 35.09 -117.32 -5.36
N ALA A 632 34.39 -117.58 -4.25
CA ALA A 632 34.67 -116.97 -2.93
C ALA A 632 35.81 -117.77 -2.24
N PRO A 633 36.44 -117.38 -1.11
CA PRO A 633 36.16 -116.31 -0.11
C PRO A 633 37.42 -115.41 0.12
N ASN A 634 37.58 -114.46 1.06
CA ASN A 634 37.32 -114.40 2.50
C ASN A 634 37.69 -112.96 3.00
N PRO A 635 37.29 -112.53 4.22
CA PRO A 635 37.44 -111.17 4.74
C PRO A 635 38.74 -110.96 5.55
N GLY A 636 39.07 -109.69 5.82
CA GLY A 636 40.25 -109.22 6.57
C GLY A 636 41.24 -108.52 5.63
N GLU A 637 41.88 -107.39 5.96
CA GLU A 637 42.08 -106.65 7.19
C GLU A 637 42.30 -105.16 6.83
N ASP A 638 41.83 -104.28 7.72
CA ASP A 638 42.33 -102.96 8.21
C ASP A 638 43.35 -102.09 7.42
N PRO A 639 43.48 -100.79 7.79
CA PRO A 639 42.55 -99.86 8.46
C PRO A 639 42.12 -98.66 7.59
#